data_AF-A0A0N0V5L2-F1
#
_entry.id   AF-A0A0N0V5L2-F1
#
_cell.length_a   1.000
_cell.length_b   1.000
_cell.length_c   1.000
_cell.angle_alpha   90.00
_cell.angle_beta   90.00
_cell.angle_gamma   90.00
#
_symmetry.space_group_name_H-M   'P 1'
#
loop_
_entity.id
_entity.type
_entity.pdbx_description
1 polymer ?
#
loop_
_entity_poly.entity_id
_entity_poly.type
_entity_poly.pdbx_seq_one_letter_code
_entity_poly.pdbx_strand_id
1 'polypeptide(L)'
;MGLLNLLNGANPLIVVLYLVISLALVHSAPNTLTIRHRANHARRRRILSLAFSDSRMLSYQNIVLRHVNALCDNLEEVARREGGGSVNMSLQSDYFTFDVMSEVIFGMTYNALRDSKYRFVSRALEASNIRISALVQSSLLVIGRLDKYLFPKSIVGRNKFLGFIGSLLRDRSKASFADNGNVFSFLETAKDPDGGNELSKSEIRAECATLVVAGSDTSSSTLAGTLFYLSRNPRAYDRVCREVRSEFQDAQHISIGPKLSSCVYLRACIEETLRLSPPVGGALWREIGPGGMNVGSLSLPAGIDVGTGIYSLHHNSTYHPDPFKYLPERWIVGEGSTTSKSVEVARSAFSPFSRGPRSCVGKGFAYHELSLTIAHIIHRFEFSTIEDDISSRRCSEGPGAWCSLAATSCKCAPEQPCWPSSREWTRFNVSISGKLIETSPVAEPCYPGPDNDDEACLVVRNNWSSATFQLSQPLGYAYPLNESCPLLNPGDEATNAKCSLGHSPIYAVNVTTEQDITRSIQFAREKNLRLVIKSTGHDAMQRSTGYGSLSIWLHNFRKGFHFHKDNPVLSVCPTAKWKGSTLTINGVYAWSDIYPEAQKQGVIVLGGLNVGPSSTGGWTQGGGHGPATRYFGMGADQVVSARVVLASGKVAVANACENKDLFYAIRGGGGGTYGVVTEVTVKTYPTAQISTIDLVVGSTGEAAVSKFLDAVATVYSLLPELSRLGFAGYGNWVARSPIPIGATTYTNLYGQSFTLLGATQQEAIKLFEPFREEISKYNKSGTGLEVTVTPSAHKDYWAYYFSRRDNDVPVGGVSALASRLLDTEALRGSQQDLRDALETISGGSPVFHTIVHHGLEAASDVKADPTSAVQPGWYRSIILDIFELQMNGTQVQSNLETFAYLRNEIVPVYEKLSPRTGTYMNEADWGNVNWKNDFFGSNWERLSQVKAKYDPEGVFYCPHCVGSDGWIEGKRGLCRVG
;
A
#
# COMPACT_ATOMS: atom_id res chain seq x y z
N MET A 1 28.56 48.74 2.01
CA MET A 1 28.01 50.05 2.44
C MET A 1 26.94 50.62 1.50
N GLY A 2 26.73 50.12 0.27
CA GLY A 2 25.65 50.59 -0.62
C GLY A 2 24.23 50.01 -0.38
N LEU A 3 24.07 49.09 0.58
CA LEU A 3 22.77 48.44 0.87
C LEU A 3 21.95 49.13 1.99
N LEU A 4 22.53 50.11 2.69
CA LEU A 4 21.86 50.79 3.81
C LEU A 4 21.01 51.99 3.39
N ASN A 5 21.16 52.52 2.17
CA ASN A 5 20.38 53.67 1.69
C ASN A 5 19.02 53.34 1.08
N LEU A 6 18.65 52.05 1.00
CA LEU A 6 17.29 51.62 0.63
C LEU A 6 16.36 51.44 1.85
N LEU A 7 16.85 51.72 3.07
CA LEU A 7 16.13 51.50 4.32
C LEU A 7 15.32 52.71 4.82
N ASN A 8 15.33 53.84 4.10
CA ASN A 8 14.49 54.98 4.45
C ASN A 8 13.07 54.79 3.91
N GLY A 9 12.24 54.02 4.64
CA GLY A 9 10.78 54.09 4.54
C GLY A 9 10.02 52.76 4.48
N ALA A 10 10.67 51.59 4.50
CA ALA A 10 9.97 50.30 4.41
C ALA A 10 9.90 49.57 5.77
N ASN A 11 8.69 49.11 6.13
CA ASN A 11 8.42 48.33 7.33
C ASN A 11 9.23 47.00 7.33
N PRO A 12 9.93 46.62 8.41
CA PRO A 12 10.76 45.41 8.47
C PRO A 12 10.02 44.09 8.16
N LEU A 13 8.71 44.03 8.34
CA LEU A 13 7.84 42.94 7.88
C LEU A 13 7.85 42.73 6.36
N ILE A 14 8.02 43.82 5.59
CA ILE A 14 7.99 43.85 4.13
C ILE A 14 9.28 43.22 3.56
N VAL A 15 10.42 43.42 4.23
CA VAL A 15 11.70 42.83 3.83
C VAL A 15 11.69 41.32 4.05
N VAL A 16 11.04 40.85 5.13
CA VAL A 16 10.88 39.42 5.43
C VAL A 16 9.92 38.75 4.44
N LEU A 17 8.75 39.33 4.17
CA LEU A 17 7.81 38.84 3.15
C LEU A 17 8.48 38.76 1.76
N TYR A 18 9.31 39.76 1.41
CA TYR A 18 10.05 39.81 0.14
C TYR A 18 11.14 38.74 0.04
N LEU A 19 11.94 38.52 1.10
CA LEU A 19 12.93 37.44 1.12
C LEU A 19 12.26 36.06 1.01
N VAL A 20 11.07 35.89 1.56
CA VAL A 20 10.40 34.59 1.69
C VAL A 20 9.73 34.13 0.40
N ILE A 21 9.02 35.03 -0.28
CA ILE A 21 8.41 34.75 -1.58
C ILE A 21 9.51 34.69 -2.66
N SER A 22 10.54 35.54 -2.56
CA SER A 22 11.66 35.50 -3.50
C SER A 22 12.52 34.24 -3.33
N LEU A 23 12.84 33.81 -2.12
CA LEU A 23 13.60 32.56 -1.90
C LEU A 23 12.80 31.28 -2.23
N ALA A 24 11.47 31.38 -2.32
CA ALA A 24 10.60 30.25 -2.64
C ALA A 24 10.25 30.13 -4.13
N LEU A 25 10.15 31.26 -4.86
CA LEU A 25 9.63 31.30 -6.24
C LEU A 25 10.56 31.97 -7.26
N VAL A 26 11.64 32.64 -6.83
CA VAL A 26 12.57 33.36 -7.71
C VAL A 26 13.85 32.54 -7.87
N HIS A 27 13.82 31.60 -8.80
CA HIS A 27 15.01 30.88 -9.24
C HIS A 27 15.81 31.79 -10.17
N SER A 28 16.78 32.50 -9.62
CA SER A 28 17.77 33.33 -10.33
C SER A 28 17.25 34.58 -11.07
N ALA A 29 15.94 34.71 -11.36
CA ALA A 29 15.32 35.92 -11.93
C ALA A 29 13.80 36.00 -11.61
N PRO A 30 13.21 37.21 -11.49
CA PRO A 30 11.76 37.38 -11.32
C PRO A 30 10.94 36.86 -12.52
N ASN A 31 9.76 36.30 -12.23
CA ASN A 31 8.78 35.80 -13.20
C ASN A 31 7.45 36.56 -13.10
N THR A 32 6.51 36.28 -14.01
CA THR A 32 5.22 36.98 -14.10
C THR A 32 4.38 36.85 -12.81
N LEU A 33 4.55 35.77 -12.05
CA LEU A 33 3.89 35.59 -10.74
C LEU A 33 4.45 36.54 -9.66
N THR A 34 5.75 36.80 -9.68
CA THR A 34 6.49 37.49 -8.59
C THR A 34 6.83 38.96 -8.89
N ILE A 35 6.81 39.40 -10.15
CA ILE A 35 7.12 40.79 -10.52
C ILE A 35 6.08 41.75 -9.90
N ARG A 36 6.53 42.78 -9.17
CA ARG A 36 5.66 43.85 -8.62
C ARG A 36 5.52 45.06 -9.55
N HIS A 37 6.59 45.43 -10.26
CA HIS A 37 6.59 46.61 -11.12
C HIS A 37 5.61 46.47 -12.29
N ARG A 38 4.61 47.37 -12.36
CA ARG A 38 3.47 47.24 -13.28
C ARG A 38 3.88 47.17 -14.75
N ALA A 39 4.80 48.04 -15.18
CA ALA A 39 5.25 48.06 -16.58
C ALA A 39 6.03 46.80 -16.96
N ASN A 40 6.88 46.29 -16.05
CA ASN A 40 7.64 45.07 -16.31
C ASN A 40 6.71 43.85 -16.36
N HIS A 41 5.75 43.78 -15.44
CA HIS A 41 4.73 42.73 -15.46
C HIS A 41 3.91 42.80 -16.76
N ALA A 42 3.45 43.98 -17.17
CA ALA A 42 2.69 44.16 -18.40
C ALA A 42 3.48 43.67 -19.63
N ARG A 43 4.76 44.06 -19.74
CA ARG A 43 5.68 43.58 -20.78
C ARG A 43 5.76 42.05 -20.81
N ARG A 44 6.07 41.42 -19.66
CA ARG A 44 6.17 39.95 -19.58
C ARG A 44 4.86 39.28 -19.94
N ARG A 45 3.75 39.78 -19.39
CA ARG A 45 2.41 39.22 -19.62
C ARG A 45 2.00 39.31 -21.09
N ARG A 46 2.30 40.40 -21.79
CA ARG A 46 2.01 40.53 -23.24
C ARG A 46 2.74 39.46 -24.05
N ILE A 47 4.06 39.33 -23.84
CA ILE A 47 4.86 38.34 -24.57
C ILE A 47 4.37 36.90 -24.26
N LEU A 48 4.14 36.58 -22.99
CA LEU A 48 3.60 35.26 -22.62
C LEU A 48 2.21 35.00 -23.23
N SER A 49 1.36 36.02 -23.36
CA SER A 49 0.05 35.87 -23.98
C SER A 49 0.14 35.41 -25.43
N LEU A 50 1.21 35.79 -26.16
CA LEU A 50 1.44 35.32 -27.53
C LEU A 50 1.70 33.81 -27.59
N ALA A 51 2.35 33.24 -26.57
CA ALA A 51 2.62 31.80 -26.48
C ALA A 51 1.35 30.97 -26.20
N PHE A 52 0.29 31.61 -25.72
CA PHE A 52 -1.01 31.04 -25.40
C PHE A 52 -2.15 31.67 -26.22
N SER A 53 -1.84 32.17 -27.43
CA SER A 53 -2.87 32.60 -28.39
C SER A 53 -3.67 31.40 -28.89
N ASP A 54 -4.88 31.63 -29.42
CA ASP A 54 -5.72 30.55 -29.96
C ASP A 54 -4.98 29.73 -31.03
N SER A 55 -4.25 30.40 -31.93
CA SER A 55 -3.43 29.74 -32.95
C SER A 55 -2.32 28.85 -32.37
N ARG A 56 -1.67 29.27 -31.27
CA ARG A 56 -0.62 28.50 -30.62
C ARG A 56 -1.19 27.34 -29.80
N MET A 57 -2.30 27.54 -29.10
CA MET A 57 -2.96 26.46 -28.37
C MET A 57 -3.38 25.31 -29.30
N LEU A 58 -3.85 25.62 -30.51
CA LEU A 58 -4.13 24.61 -31.54
C LEU A 58 -2.87 23.83 -31.94
N SER A 59 -1.71 24.46 -31.99
CA SER A 59 -0.45 23.77 -32.31
C SER A 59 0.01 22.78 -31.22
N TYR A 60 -0.40 22.99 -29.96
CA TYR A 60 -0.09 22.08 -28.86
C TYR A 60 -1.04 20.88 -28.78
N GLN A 61 -2.17 20.91 -29.49
CA GLN A 61 -3.20 19.87 -29.41
C GLN A 61 -2.64 18.46 -29.61
N ASN A 62 -1.75 18.26 -30.58
CA ASN A 62 -1.20 16.93 -30.87
C ASN A 62 -0.37 16.38 -29.72
N ILE A 63 0.28 17.26 -28.93
CA ILE A 63 1.01 16.87 -27.72
C ILE A 63 0.00 16.42 -26.66
N VAL A 64 -1.03 17.24 -26.40
CA VAL A 64 -2.08 16.93 -25.42
C VAL A 64 -2.77 15.60 -25.76
N LEU A 65 -3.21 15.42 -27.02
CA LEU A 65 -3.88 14.19 -27.46
C LEU A 65 -3.01 12.94 -27.32
N ARG A 66 -1.69 13.05 -27.53
CA ARG A 66 -0.78 11.91 -27.33
C ARG A 66 -0.76 11.45 -25.88
N HIS A 67 -0.69 12.39 -24.94
CA HIS A 67 -0.73 12.09 -23.51
C HIS A 67 -2.14 11.66 -23.06
N VAL A 68 -3.20 12.21 -23.65
CA VAL A 68 -4.58 11.76 -23.39
C VAL A 68 -4.76 10.31 -23.80
N ASN A 69 -4.25 9.93 -24.96
CA ASN A 69 -4.26 8.54 -25.41
C ASN A 69 -3.42 7.66 -24.48
N ALA A 70 -2.21 8.07 -24.10
CA ALA A 70 -1.38 7.32 -23.16
C ALA A 70 -2.07 7.11 -21.79
N LEU A 71 -2.76 8.13 -21.28
CA LEU A 71 -3.57 8.03 -20.07
C LEU A 71 -4.72 7.04 -20.27
N CYS A 72 -5.48 7.15 -21.35
CA CYS A 72 -6.60 6.25 -21.59
C CYS A 72 -6.12 4.79 -21.81
N ASP A 73 -5.00 4.58 -22.48
CA ASP A 73 -4.43 3.24 -22.67
C ASP A 73 -4.00 2.62 -21.34
N ASN A 74 -3.44 3.42 -20.42
CA ASN A 74 -3.21 3.01 -19.03
C ASN A 74 -4.52 2.59 -18.33
N LEU A 75 -5.57 3.39 -18.49
CA LEU A 75 -6.88 3.08 -17.89
C LEU A 75 -7.50 1.81 -18.50
N GLU A 76 -7.35 1.58 -19.80
CA GLU A 76 -7.80 0.34 -20.46
C GLU A 76 -7.04 -0.89 -19.96
N GLU A 77 -5.73 -0.79 -19.76
CA GLU A 77 -4.93 -1.89 -19.21
C GLU A 77 -5.40 -2.28 -17.81
N VAL A 78 -5.71 -1.29 -16.96
CA VAL A 78 -6.28 -1.54 -15.63
C VAL A 78 -7.68 -2.14 -15.74
N ALA A 79 -8.54 -1.59 -16.59
CA ALA A 79 -9.91 -2.08 -16.78
C ALA A 79 -9.95 -3.54 -17.28
N ARG A 80 -9.05 -3.92 -18.21
CA ARG A 80 -9.00 -5.28 -18.81
C ARG A 80 -8.46 -6.33 -17.85
N ARG A 81 -7.56 -5.99 -16.93
CA ARG A 81 -7.00 -6.95 -15.96
C ARG A 81 -8.01 -7.39 -14.89
N GLU A 82 -9.04 -6.59 -14.62
CA GLU A 82 -9.90 -6.75 -13.43
C GLU A 82 -11.42 -6.79 -13.70
N GLY A 83 -11.88 -6.74 -14.96
CA GLY A 83 -13.31 -6.68 -15.26
C GLY A 83 -14.00 -5.45 -14.66
N GLY A 84 -13.29 -4.31 -14.64
CA GLY A 84 -13.63 -3.09 -13.90
C GLY A 84 -12.65 -2.87 -12.74
N GLY A 85 -11.49 -2.27 -13.06
CA GLY A 85 -10.42 -2.04 -12.08
C GLY A 85 -10.51 -0.67 -11.40
N SER A 86 -9.95 -0.57 -10.19
CA SER A 86 -9.95 0.67 -9.41
C SER A 86 -8.69 1.50 -9.64
N VAL A 87 -8.85 2.80 -9.92
CA VAL A 87 -7.73 3.70 -10.21
C VAL A 87 -7.81 4.96 -9.37
N ASN A 88 -6.69 5.34 -8.75
CA ASN A 88 -6.56 6.64 -8.11
C ASN A 88 -6.35 7.73 -9.16
N MET A 89 -7.43 8.38 -9.57
CA MET A 89 -7.39 9.44 -10.58
C MET A 89 -6.66 10.71 -10.14
N SER A 90 -6.39 10.93 -8.85
CA SER A 90 -5.53 12.03 -8.41
C SER A 90 -4.11 11.84 -8.92
N LEU A 91 -3.53 10.66 -8.68
CA LEU A 91 -2.17 10.33 -9.13
C LEU A 91 -2.06 10.29 -10.65
N GLN A 92 -3.05 9.68 -11.33
CA GLN A 92 -3.05 9.65 -12.80
C GLN A 92 -3.14 11.06 -13.40
N SER A 93 -3.94 11.94 -12.79
CA SER A 93 -4.03 13.33 -13.22
C SER A 93 -2.71 14.08 -13.02
N ASP A 94 -2.01 13.85 -11.90
CA ASP A 94 -0.71 14.48 -11.62
C ASP A 94 0.37 14.04 -12.60
N TYR A 95 0.39 12.77 -12.99
CA TYR A 95 1.34 12.25 -13.97
C TYR A 95 1.03 12.76 -15.38
N PHE A 96 -0.26 12.75 -15.74
CA PHE A 96 -0.73 13.24 -17.03
C PHE A 96 -0.40 14.71 -17.26
N THR A 97 -0.80 15.60 -16.35
CA THR A 97 -0.58 17.04 -16.57
C THR A 97 0.90 17.42 -16.47
N PHE A 98 1.68 16.71 -15.65
CA PHE A 98 3.12 16.89 -15.60
C PHE A 98 3.79 16.53 -16.93
N ASP A 99 3.42 15.41 -17.54
CA ASP A 99 3.94 14.99 -18.85
C ASP A 99 3.52 15.98 -19.95
N VAL A 100 2.24 16.39 -19.97
CA VAL A 100 1.74 17.40 -20.93
C VAL A 100 2.50 18.72 -20.79
N MET A 101 2.61 19.27 -19.59
CA MET A 101 3.24 20.57 -19.38
C MET A 101 4.75 20.53 -19.60
N SER A 102 5.42 19.43 -19.25
CA SER A 102 6.84 19.26 -19.54
C SER A 102 7.12 19.27 -21.04
N GLU A 103 6.27 18.64 -21.84
CA GLU A 103 6.43 18.60 -23.29
C GLU A 103 5.97 19.90 -23.97
N VAL A 104 4.83 20.48 -23.59
CA VAL A 104 4.33 21.74 -24.17
C VAL A 104 5.30 22.89 -23.89
N ILE A 105 5.84 22.96 -22.67
CA ILE A 105 6.75 24.05 -22.29
C ILE A 105 8.16 23.80 -22.81
N PHE A 106 8.74 22.64 -22.53
CA PHE A 106 10.17 22.37 -22.78
C PHE A 106 10.44 21.40 -23.93
N GLY A 107 9.43 20.80 -24.54
CA GLY A 107 9.60 19.75 -25.55
C GLY A 107 10.24 18.48 -24.99
N MET A 108 10.13 18.22 -23.68
CA MET A 108 10.76 17.10 -23.00
C MET A 108 9.72 16.08 -22.55
N THR A 109 9.96 14.80 -22.84
CA THR A 109 9.11 13.68 -22.44
C THR A 109 9.72 12.95 -21.25
N TYR A 110 9.03 12.97 -20.10
CA TYR A 110 9.44 12.23 -18.90
C TYR A 110 8.65 10.92 -18.69
N ASN A 111 7.48 10.82 -19.32
CA ASN A 111 6.67 9.60 -19.37
C ASN A 111 6.26 9.10 -17.98
N ALA A 112 5.99 10.01 -17.05
CA ALA A 112 5.57 9.69 -15.68
C ALA A 112 4.30 8.82 -15.63
N LEU A 113 3.44 8.90 -16.66
CA LEU A 113 2.28 8.01 -16.83
C LEU A 113 2.69 6.53 -16.92
N ARG A 114 3.80 6.20 -17.58
CA ARG A 114 4.22 4.81 -17.84
C ARG A 114 5.47 4.39 -17.06
N ASP A 115 6.31 5.33 -16.65
CA ASP A 115 7.59 5.13 -15.98
C ASP A 115 7.57 5.73 -14.56
N SER A 116 8.00 4.95 -13.56
CA SER A 116 8.06 5.40 -12.17
C SER A 116 9.17 6.42 -11.89
N LYS A 117 10.20 6.48 -12.74
CA LYS A 117 11.43 7.27 -12.53
C LYS A 117 11.18 8.73 -12.18
N TYR A 118 10.16 9.37 -12.78
CA TYR A 118 9.86 10.80 -12.59
C TYR A 118 8.58 11.06 -11.79
N ARG A 119 7.88 10.02 -11.29
CA ARG A 119 6.65 10.18 -10.48
C ARG A 119 6.86 10.90 -9.16
N PHE A 120 8.11 10.96 -8.66
CA PHE A 120 8.44 11.69 -7.45
C PHE A 120 8.29 13.22 -7.61
N VAL A 121 8.32 13.75 -8.84
CA VAL A 121 8.34 15.20 -9.09
C VAL A 121 7.05 15.87 -8.62
N SER A 122 5.89 15.30 -8.96
CA SER A 122 4.58 15.82 -8.55
C SER A 122 4.42 15.78 -7.02
N ARG A 123 4.84 14.69 -6.37
CA ARG A 123 4.84 14.59 -4.89
C ARG A 123 5.78 15.58 -4.22
N ALA A 124 6.96 15.81 -4.80
CA ALA A 124 7.91 16.79 -4.29
C ALA A 124 7.37 18.22 -4.41
N LEU A 125 6.63 18.51 -5.49
CA LEU A 125 5.95 19.78 -5.70
C LEU A 125 4.83 19.99 -4.68
N GLU A 126 3.94 19.02 -4.48
CA GLU A 126 2.84 19.09 -3.50
C GLU A 126 3.39 19.31 -2.08
N ALA A 127 4.38 18.51 -1.67
CA ALA A 127 5.03 18.64 -0.37
C ALA A 127 5.66 20.03 -0.19
N SER A 128 6.24 20.62 -1.24
CA SER A 128 6.75 21.98 -1.24
C SER A 128 5.63 23.02 -1.05
N ASN A 129 4.49 22.84 -1.71
CA ASN A 129 3.37 23.78 -1.73
C ASN A 129 2.66 23.95 -0.38
N ILE A 130 2.70 22.95 0.51
CA ILE A 130 2.12 23.06 1.88
C ILE A 130 2.74 24.25 2.64
N ARG A 131 4.08 24.31 2.68
CA ARG A 131 4.79 25.42 3.33
C ARG A 131 4.50 26.75 2.64
N ILE A 132 4.49 26.78 1.31
CA ILE A 132 4.22 28.02 0.56
C ILE A 132 2.82 28.54 0.86
N SER A 133 1.83 27.66 0.91
CA SER A 133 0.44 28.03 1.23
C SER A 133 0.33 28.69 2.61
N ALA A 134 1.03 28.15 3.62
CA ALA A 134 1.08 28.76 4.95
C ALA A 134 1.76 30.13 4.93
N LEU A 135 2.89 30.26 4.22
CA LEU A 135 3.68 31.49 4.16
C LEU A 135 2.98 32.64 3.41
N VAL A 136 2.18 32.32 2.39
CA VAL A 136 1.38 33.31 1.66
C VAL A 136 0.30 33.91 2.56
N GLN A 137 -0.25 33.14 3.50
CA GLN A 137 -1.27 33.62 4.43
C GLN A 137 -0.69 34.21 5.72
N SER A 138 0.48 33.75 6.16
CA SER A 138 1.17 34.26 7.35
C SER A 138 2.69 34.28 7.13
N SER A 139 3.18 35.42 6.65
CA SER A 139 4.61 35.64 6.41
C SER A 139 5.44 35.77 7.68
N LEU A 140 4.78 36.06 8.81
CA LEU A 140 5.35 36.11 10.15
C LEU A 140 6.04 34.81 10.55
N LEU A 141 5.62 33.67 10.00
CA LEU A 141 6.21 32.37 10.30
C LEU A 141 7.69 32.27 9.91
N VAL A 142 8.24 33.20 9.12
CA VAL A 142 9.68 33.19 8.80
C VAL A 142 10.54 33.86 9.87
N ILE A 143 9.93 34.65 10.76
CA ILE A 143 10.64 35.20 11.92
C ILE A 143 11.17 34.03 12.76
N GLY A 144 12.47 34.05 13.05
CA GLY A 144 13.13 32.96 13.77
C GLY A 144 13.21 31.63 13.01
N ARG A 145 12.93 31.60 11.69
CA ARG A 145 12.85 30.36 10.88
C ARG A 145 11.78 29.37 11.36
N LEU A 146 10.74 29.84 12.06
CA LEU A 146 9.68 28.99 12.60
C LEU A 146 9.05 28.11 11.51
N ASP A 147 8.90 28.64 10.30
CA ASP A 147 8.46 27.92 9.11
C ASP A 147 9.27 26.66 8.78
N LYS A 148 10.58 26.65 9.05
CA LYS A 148 11.42 25.47 8.82
C LYS A 148 11.21 24.39 9.88
N TYR A 149 10.90 24.79 11.11
CA TYR A 149 10.62 23.88 12.21
C TYR A 149 9.20 23.30 12.13
N LEU A 150 8.23 24.10 11.69
CA LEU A 150 6.84 23.67 11.49
C LEU A 150 6.65 22.82 10.22
N PHE A 151 7.44 23.07 9.17
CA PHE A 151 7.30 22.39 7.87
C PHE A 151 8.59 21.71 7.38
N PRO A 152 9.22 20.82 8.16
CA PRO A 152 10.51 20.20 7.78
C PRO A 152 10.38 19.30 6.55
N LYS A 153 9.28 18.53 6.42
CA LYS A 153 9.02 17.69 5.24
C LYS A 153 8.90 18.52 3.94
N SER A 154 8.27 19.69 4.01
CA SER A 154 8.15 20.59 2.86
C SER A 154 9.50 21.15 2.40
N ILE A 155 10.47 21.30 3.30
CA ILE A 155 11.84 21.70 2.92
C ILE A 155 12.53 20.59 2.13
N VAL A 156 12.34 19.32 2.50
CA VAL A 156 12.87 18.17 1.76
C VAL A 156 12.21 18.09 0.37
N GLY A 157 10.88 18.18 0.32
CA GLY A 157 10.12 18.22 -0.94
C GLY A 157 10.59 19.33 -1.87
N ARG A 158 10.71 20.56 -1.34
CA ARG A 158 11.29 21.70 -2.05
C ARG A 158 12.67 21.37 -2.61
N ASN A 159 13.61 20.87 -1.80
CA ASN A 159 14.98 20.62 -2.25
C ASN A 159 15.02 19.59 -3.39
N LYS A 160 14.22 18.51 -3.30
CA LYS A 160 14.09 17.52 -4.39
C LYS A 160 13.53 18.16 -5.66
N PHE A 161 12.47 18.96 -5.51
CA PHE A 161 11.84 19.66 -6.63
C PHE A 161 12.80 20.67 -7.30
N LEU A 162 13.57 21.43 -6.52
CA LEU A 162 14.57 22.36 -7.05
C LEU A 162 15.74 21.64 -7.74
N GLY A 163 16.13 20.48 -7.22
CA GLY A 163 17.10 19.61 -7.89
C GLY A 163 16.64 19.24 -9.30
N PHE A 164 15.36 18.85 -9.44
CA PHE A 164 14.74 18.52 -10.72
C PHE A 164 14.63 19.72 -11.67
N ILE A 165 14.13 20.88 -11.21
CA ILE A 165 14.09 22.09 -12.05
C ILE A 165 15.50 22.49 -12.51
N GLY A 166 16.49 22.34 -11.62
CA GLY A 166 17.89 22.55 -11.95
C GLY A 166 18.40 21.62 -13.05
N SER A 167 18.06 20.31 -13.02
CA SER A 167 18.44 19.39 -14.10
C SER A 167 17.72 19.70 -15.40
N LEU A 168 16.42 19.95 -15.34
CA LEU A 168 15.59 20.26 -16.50
C LEU A 168 16.15 21.48 -17.28
N LEU A 169 16.46 22.57 -16.57
CA LEU A 169 17.02 23.77 -17.19
C LEU A 169 18.42 23.54 -17.78
N ARG A 170 19.23 22.66 -17.16
CA ARG A 170 20.55 22.28 -17.70
C ARG A 170 20.41 21.43 -18.95
N ASP A 171 19.53 20.45 -18.94
CA ASP A 171 19.32 19.52 -20.07
C ASP A 171 18.78 20.28 -21.29
N ARG A 172 17.83 21.19 -21.08
CA ARG A 172 17.36 22.10 -22.14
C ARG A 172 18.47 22.96 -22.72
N SER A 173 19.41 23.45 -21.90
CA SER A 173 20.52 24.28 -22.39
C SER A 173 21.56 23.54 -23.23
N LYS A 174 21.63 22.21 -23.11
CA LYS A 174 22.57 21.34 -23.85
C LYS A 174 21.97 20.72 -25.10
N ALA A 175 20.64 20.70 -25.21
CA ALA A 175 19.93 20.04 -26.27
C ALA A 175 19.95 20.86 -27.58
N SER A 176 20.50 20.30 -28.65
CA SER A 176 20.34 20.82 -30.01
C SER A 176 19.07 20.23 -30.62
N PHE A 177 17.95 20.94 -30.49
CA PHE A 177 16.74 20.61 -31.22
C PHE A 177 16.32 21.82 -32.06
N ALA A 178 15.99 21.56 -33.33
CA ALA A 178 15.32 22.52 -34.20
C ALA A 178 14.01 23.00 -33.55
N ASP A 179 13.46 24.11 -34.03
CA ASP A 179 12.23 24.70 -33.51
C ASP A 179 11.05 23.72 -33.60
N ASN A 180 10.78 23.01 -32.51
CA ASN A 180 9.69 22.03 -32.42
C ASN A 180 8.35 22.69 -32.02
N GLY A 181 8.28 24.03 -32.02
CA GLY A 181 7.04 24.77 -31.72
C GLY A 181 6.58 24.72 -30.26
N ASN A 182 7.47 24.44 -29.29
CA ASN A 182 7.16 24.50 -27.84
C ASN A 182 7.23 25.94 -27.30
N VAL A 183 6.68 26.17 -26.10
CA VAL A 183 6.66 27.52 -25.50
C VAL A 183 8.08 28.07 -25.28
N PHE A 184 9.04 27.24 -24.86
CA PHE A 184 10.41 27.68 -24.64
C PHE A 184 11.05 28.21 -25.93
N SER A 185 11.00 27.47 -27.05
CA SER A 185 11.58 27.92 -28.33
C SER A 185 10.82 29.12 -28.91
N PHE A 186 9.51 29.19 -28.71
CA PHE A 186 8.72 30.36 -29.11
C PHE A 186 9.17 31.63 -28.36
N LEU A 187 9.35 31.54 -27.04
CA LEU A 187 9.75 32.69 -26.23
C LEU A 187 11.17 33.19 -26.52
N GLU A 188 12.04 32.36 -27.11
CA GLU A 188 13.37 32.78 -27.57
C GLU A 188 13.33 33.76 -28.74
N THR A 189 12.22 33.81 -29.50
CA THR A 189 12.07 34.68 -30.68
C THR A 189 10.91 35.67 -30.56
N ALA A 190 10.09 35.56 -29.52
CA ALA A 190 8.93 36.40 -29.31
C ALA A 190 9.32 37.83 -28.88
N LYS A 191 8.70 38.82 -29.54
CA LYS A 191 8.91 40.26 -29.28
C LYS A 191 7.69 40.89 -28.63
N ASP A 192 7.91 41.86 -27.73
CA ASP A 192 6.83 42.67 -27.18
C ASP A 192 6.13 43.46 -28.29
N PRO A 193 4.81 43.28 -28.50
CA PRO A 193 4.06 44.03 -29.52
C PRO A 193 4.15 45.55 -29.38
N ASP A 194 4.34 46.05 -28.15
CA ASP A 194 4.33 47.49 -27.84
C ASP A 194 5.73 48.13 -27.90
N GLY A 195 6.81 47.36 -28.05
CA GLY A 195 8.16 47.90 -27.89
C GLY A 195 9.30 47.11 -28.54
N GLY A 196 9.02 46.01 -29.24
CA GLY A 196 10.00 45.24 -30.02
C GLY A 196 11.06 44.47 -29.21
N ASN A 197 11.10 44.64 -27.89
CA ASN A 197 12.07 44.00 -27.00
C ASN A 197 11.75 42.50 -26.80
N GLU A 198 12.79 41.68 -26.77
CA GLU A 198 12.72 40.23 -26.49
C GLU A 198 12.88 39.94 -25.00
N LEU A 199 12.56 38.71 -24.58
CA LEU A 199 12.88 38.23 -23.24
C LEU A 199 14.34 37.81 -23.17
N SER A 200 15.01 38.14 -22.06
CA SER A 200 16.37 37.63 -21.83
C SER A 200 16.34 36.11 -21.54
N LYS A 201 17.47 35.42 -21.73
CA LYS A 201 17.58 33.98 -21.42
C LYS A 201 17.22 33.65 -19.96
N SER A 202 17.56 34.52 -19.01
CA SER A 202 17.19 34.30 -17.59
C SER A 202 15.70 34.51 -17.37
N GLU A 203 15.11 35.46 -18.11
CA GLU A 203 13.67 35.73 -18.10
C GLU A 203 12.89 34.51 -18.62
N ILE A 204 13.29 33.95 -19.76
CA ILE A 204 12.66 32.77 -20.37
C ILE A 204 12.69 31.57 -19.42
N ARG A 205 13.84 31.26 -18.82
CA ARG A 205 13.98 30.14 -17.88
C ARG A 205 13.06 30.29 -16.66
N ALA A 206 12.98 31.50 -16.10
CA ALA A 206 12.15 31.78 -14.94
C ALA A 206 10.65 31.65 -15.27
N GLU A 207 10.21 32.13 -16.43
CA GLU A 207 8.82 31.96 -16.87
C GLU A 207 8.49 30.49 -17.16
N CYS A 208 9.33 29.77 -17.90
CA CYS A 208 9.06 28.38 -18.27
C CYS A 208 9.02 27.45 -17.05
N ALA A 209 9.92 27.62 -16.08
CA ALA A 209 9.87 26.88 -14.82
C ALA A 209 8.57 27.15 -14.05
N THR A 210 8.10 28.39 -14.08
CA THR A 210 6.83 28.79 -13.44
C THR A 210 5.63 28.18 -14.16
N LEU A 211 5.64 28.15 -15.49
CA LEU A 211 4.54 27.62 -16.31
C LEU A 211 4.36 26.12 -16.12
N VAL A 212 5.43 25.32 -16.04
CA VAL A 212 5.31 23.88 -15.78
C VAL A 212 4.68 23.62 -14.42
N VAL A 213 5.11 24.32 -13.37
CA VAL A 213 4.54 24.17 -12.02
C VAL A 213 3.08 24.57 -12.00
N ALA A 214 2.79 25.80 -12.45
CA ALA A 214 1.45 26.37 -12.36
C ALA A 214 0.44 25.61 -13.22
N GLY A 215 0.84 25.14 -14.39
CA GLY A 215 -0.02 24.39 -15.29
C GLY A 215 -0.26 22.94 -14.83
N SER A 216 0.76 22.26 -14.29
CA SER A 216 0.61 20.84 -13.92
C SER A 216 -0.34 20.65 -12.73
N ASP A 217 -0.05 21.34 -11.62
CA ASP A 217 -0.72 21.14 -10.32
C ASP A 217 -2.19 21.62 -10.34
N THR A 218 -2.45 22.74 -11.01
CA THR A 218 -3.81 23.31 -11.06
C THR A 218 -4.74 22.53 -12.00
N SER A 219 -4.24 22.11 -13.17
CA SER A 219 -5.00 21.24 -14.07
C SER A 219 -5.22 19.85 -13.48
N SER A 220 -4.23 19.25 -12.80
CA SER A 220 -4.41 17.91 -12.23
C SER A 220 -5.49 17.90 -11.15
N SER A 221 -5.44 18.88 -10.23
CA SER A 221 -6.45 19.08 -9.20
C SER A 221 -7.86 19.25 -9.80
N THR A 222 -7.98 20.00 -10.89
CA THR A 222 -9.28 20.24 -11.55
C THR A 222 -9.78 19.00 -12.29
N LEU A 223 -8.89 18.26 -12.96
CA LEU A 223 -9.23 17.01 -13.64
C LEU A 223 -9.71 15.96 -12.64
N ALA A 224 -8.93 15.71 -11.59
CA ALA A 224 -9.27 14.79 -10.52
C ALA A 224 -10.57 15.21 -9.82
N GLY A 225 -10.72 16.50 -9.52
CA GLY A 225 -11.95 17.05 -8.94
C GLY A 225 -13.18 16.84 -9.82
N THR A 226 -13.06 17.03 -11.14
CA THR A 226 -14.19 16.87 -12.06
C THR A 226 -14.65 15.42 -12.10
N LEU A 227 -13.71 14.48 -12.19
CA LEU A 227 -14.01 13.05 -12.12
C LEU A 227 -14.59 12.65 -10.75
N PHE A 228 -14.06 13.20 -9.66
CA PHE A 228 -14.57 12.99 -8.30
C PHE A 228 -16.04 13.41 -8.16
N TYR A 229 -16.40 14.61 -8.60
CA TYR A 229 -17.78 15.10 -8.51
C TYR A 229 -18.71 14.35 -9.46
N LEU A 230 -18.30 14.09 -10.70
CA LEU A 230 -19.10 13.34 -11.65
C LEU A 230 -19.40 11.92 -11.15
N SER A 231 -18.40 11.20 -10.60
CA SER A 231 -18.59 9.85 -10.06
C SER A 231 -19.62 9.77 -8.92
N ARG A 232 -19.87 10.89 -8.22
CA ARG A 232 -20.79 11.00 -7.07
C ARG A 232 -22.11 11.68 -7.40
N ASN A 233 -22.30 12.12 -8.65
CA ASN A 233 -23.50 12.81 -9.08
C ASN A 233 -24.03 12.14 -10.37
N PRO A 234 -24.72 10.99 -10.26
CA PRO A 234 -25.15 10.20 -11.41
C PRO A 234 -25.96 10.98 -12.45
N ARG A 235 -26.80 11.91 -12.00
CA ARG A 235 -27.58 12.78 -12.90
C ARG A 235 -26.70 13.66 -13.79
N ALA A 236 -25.69 14.30 -13.19
CA ALA A 236 -24.74 15.14 -13.93
C ALA A 236 -23.86 14.27 -14.84
N TYR A 237 -23.42 13.12 -14.34
CA TYR A 237 -22.65 12.14 -15.10
C TYR A 237 -23.39 11.65 -16.34
N ASP A 238 -24.64 11.17 -16.20
CA ASP A 238 -25.45 10.70 -17.31
C ASP A 238 -25.73 11.82 -18.32
N ARG A 239 -25.92 13.07 -17.85
CA ARG A 239 -26.16 14.23 -18.71
C ARG A 239 -24.93 14.58 -19.56
N VAL A 240 -23.74 14.65 -18.96
CA VAL A 240 -22.49 14.94 -19.68
C VAL A 240 -22.11 13.78 -20.61
N CYS A 241 -22.31 12.53 -20.20
CA CYS A 241 -22.07 11.36 -21.05
C CYS A 241 -22.95 11.40 -22.30
N ARG A 242 -24.24 11.71 -22.13
CA ARG A 242 -25.18 11.84 -23.26
C ARG A 242 -24.75 12.94 -24.22
N GLU A 243 -24.36 14.12 -23.72
CA GLU A 243 -23.90 15.23 -24.55
C GLU A 243 -22.68 14.82 -25.37
N VAL A 244 -21.60 14.38 -24.71
CA VAL A 244 -20.32 14.03 -25.38
C VAL A 244 -20.48 12.87 -26.36
N ARG A 245 -21.13 11.77 -25.96
CA ARG A 245 -21.31 10.58 -26.81
C ARG A 245 -22.27 10.82 -27.99
N SER A 246 -23.18 11.78 -27.88
CA SER A 246 -24.06 12.15 -29.01
C SER A 246 -23.34 13.01 -30.06
N GLU A 247 -22.43 13.87 -29.63
CA GLU A 247 -21.68 14.77 -30.53
C GLU A 247 -20.53 14.05 -31.24
N PHE A 248 -19.94 13.05 -30.58
CA PHE A 248 -18.79 12.30 -31.09
C PHE A 248 -19.09 10.79 -31.16
N GLN A 249 -19.09 10.23 -32.37
CA GLN A 249 -19.25 8.79 -32.59
C GLN A 249 -17.97 8.01 -32.25
N ASP A 250 -16.80 8.62 -32.43
CA ASP A 250 -15.49 8.03 -32.17
C ASP A 250 -14.62 9.01 -31.37
N ALA A 251 -13.94 8.51 -30.32
CA ALA A 251 -13.02 9.28 -29.51
C ALA A 251 -11.89 9.91 -30.33
N GLN A 252 -11.45 9.26 -31.42
CA GLN A 252 -10.39 9.77 -32.29
C GLN A 252 -10.75 11.11 -32.97
N HIS A 253 -12.04 11.41 -33.11
CA HIS A 253 -12.53 12.68 -33.68
C HIS A 253 -12.69 13.80 -32.65
N ILE A 254 -12.43 13.55 -31.36
CA ILE A 254 -12.50 14.57 -30.31
C ILE A 254 -11.24 15.45 -30.39
N SER A 255 -11.41 16.67 -30.88
CA SER A 255 -10.37 17.69 -31.01
C SER A 255 -10.87 19.07 -30.57
N ILE A 256 -9.95 20.02 -30.36
CA ILE A 256 -10.27 21.42 -30.13
C ILE A 256 -10.98 21.95 -31.39
N GLY A 257 -12.14 22.56 -31.20
CA GLY A 257 -12.90 23.12 -32.29
C GLY A 257 -14.37 23.37 -31.92
N PRO A 258 -15.19 23.80 -32.90
CA PRO A 258 -16.58 24.16 -32.66
C PRO A 258 -17.42 23.04 -32.04
N LYS A 259 -17.17 21.78 -32.43
CA LYS A 259 -17.88 20.61 -31.88
C LYS A 259 -17.66 20.45 -30.38
N LEU A 260 -16.40 20.38 -29.93
CA LEU A 260 -16.10 20.25 -28.50
C LEU A 260 -16.58 21.47 -27.71
N SER A 261 -16.47 22.67 -28.31
CA SER A 261 -17.01 23.90 -27.72
C SER A 261 -18.54 23.92 -27.61
N SER A 262 -19.25 23.09 -28.39
CA SER A 262 -20.71 22.95 -28.30
C SER A 262 -21.17 22.06 -27.14
N CYS A 263 -20.25 21.30 -26.51
CA CYS A 263 -20.53 20.54 -25.29
C CYS A 263 -20.60 21.48 -24.07
N VAL A 264 -21.68 22.27 -24.00
CA VAL A 264 -21.89 23.31 -22.99
C VAL A 264 -22.02 22.71 -21.59
N TYR A 265 -22.58 21.52 -21.45
CA TYR A 265 -22.74 20.86 -20.14
C TYR A 265 -21.42 20.28 -19.63
N LEU A 266 -20.56 19.72 -20.49
CA LEU A 266 -19.18 19.35 -20.14
C LEU A 266 -18.42 20.56 -19.58
N ARG A 267 -18.55 21.69 -20.26
CA ARG A 267 -17.95 22.95 -19.80
C ARG A 267 -18.49 23.38 -18.43
N ALA A 268 -19.79 23.28 -18.23
CA ALA A 268 -20.44 23.58 -16.96
C ALA A 268 -19.96 22.66 -15.82
N CYS A 269 -19.69 21.38 -16.09
CA CYS A 269 -19.15 20.43 -15.11
C CYS A 269 -17.74 20.83 -14.63
N ILE A 270 -16.87 21.26 -15.55
CA ILE A 270 -15.53 21.75 -15.22
C ILE A 270 -15.63 23.04 -14.40
N GLU A 271 -16.53 23.95 -14.77
CA GLU A 271 -16.68 25.23 -14.07
C GLU A 271 -17.29 25.09 -12.68
N GLU A 272 -18.26 24.18 -12.49
CA GLU A 272 -18.80 23.88 -11.16
C GLU A 272 -17.74 23.21 -10.27
N THR A 273 -16.85 22.39 -10.85
CA THR A 273 -15.69 21.84 -10.13
C THR A 273 -14.74 22.94 -9.68
N LEU A 274 -14.35 23.85 -10.59
CA LEU A 274 -13.50 25.00 -10.27
C LEU A 274 -14.15 25.95 -9.23
N ARG A 275 -15.49 25.93 -9.12
CA ARG A 275 -16.21 26.67 -8.09
C ARG A 275 -16.09 25.99 -6.73
N LEU A 276 -16.43 24.71 -6.63
CA LEU A 276 -16.42 23.94 -5.37
C LEU A 276 -15.02 23.65 -4.85
N SER A 277 -14.09 23.37 -5.75
CA SER A 277 -12.72 22.96 -5.43
C SER A 277 -11.73 23.78 -6.26
N PRO A 278 -11.66 25.12 -6.05
CA PRO A 278 -10.70 25.95 -6.75
C PRO A 278 -9.27 25.53 -6.36
N PRO A 279 -8.39 25.20 -7.33
CA PRO A 279 -6.99 24.84 -7.02
C PRO A 279 -6.27 25.89 -6.19
N VAL A 280 -6.65 27.16 -6.34
CA VAL A 280 -6.20 28.27 -5.48
C VAL A 280 -7.40 28.82 -4.72
N GLY A 281 -7.63 28.32 -3.51
CA GLY A 281 -8.76 28.72 -2.67
C GLY A 281 -8.51 29.96 -1.78
N GLY A 282 -7.24 30.25 -1.46
CA GLY A 282 -6.86 31.31 -0.53
C GLY A 282 -7.02 32.73 -1.08
N ALA A 283 -6.75 33.73 -0.23
CA ALA A 283 -6.71 35.12 -0.66
C ALA A 283 -5.47 35.42 -1.50
N LEU A 284 -5.68 36.09 -2.64
CA LEU A 284 -4.60 36.60 -3.48
C LEU A 284 -4.29 38.06 -3.08
N TRP A 285 -3.49 38.22 -2.03
CA TRP A 285 -3.17 39.51 -1.42
C TRP A 285 -2.62 40.56 -2.40
N ARG A 286 -3.01 41.82 -2.21
CA ARG A 286 -2.54 43.01 -2.95
C ARG A 286 -2.32 44.16 -1.99
N GLU A 287 -1.15 44.77 -2.05
CA GLU A 287 -0.85 45.99 -1.29
C GLU A 287 -1.47 47.22 -1.97
N ILE A 288 -2.17 48.06 -1.20
CA ILE A 288 -2.71 49.34 -1.67
C ILE A 288 -1.55 50.32 -1.90
N GLY A 289 -1.47 50.86 -3.12
CA GLY A 289 -0.43 51.80 -3.51
C GLY A 289 -0.61 53.21 -2.92
N PRO A 290 0.34 54.12 -3.21
CA PRO A 290 0.26 55.51 -2.78
C PRO A 290 -1.06 56.18 -3.20
N GLY A 291 -1.66 56.96 -2.30
CA GLY A 291 -2.96 57.62 -2.51
C GLY A 291 -4.16 56.89 -1.91
N GLY A 292 -3.98 55.68 -1.36
CA GLY A 292 -5.07 54.89 -0.78
C GLY A 292 -6.02 54.32 -1.84
N MET A 293 -7.09 53.66 -1.38
CA MET A 293 -8.16 53.13 -2.23
C MET A 293 -9.49 53.17 -1.50
N ASN A 294 -10.55 53.58 -2.19
CA ASN A 294 -11.92 53.46 -1.69
C ASN A 294 -12.55 52.17 -2.22
N VAL A 295 -13.06 51.32 -1.33
CA VAL A 295 -13.80 50.10 -1.65
C VAL A 295 -15.20 50.22 -1.03
N GLY A 296 -16.17 50.62 -1.84
CA GLY A 296 -17.49 51.00 -1.33
C GLY A 296 -17.39 52.21 -0.40
N SER A 297 -17.91 52.08 0.83
CA SER A 297 -17.81 53.11 1.88
C SER A 297 -16.50 53.07 2.67
N LEU A 298 -15.64 52.08 2.46
CA LEU A 298 -14.38 51.92 3.19
C LEU A 298 -13.26 52.68 2.47
N SER A 299 -12.66 53.65 3.15
CA SER A 299 -11.44 54.30 2.70
C SER A 299 -10.23 53.60 3.32
N LEU A 300 -9.41 52.97 2.47
CA LEU A 300 -8.27 52.15 2.89
C LEU A 300 -6.96 52.89 2.57
N PRO A 301 -6.07 53.09 3.56
CA PRO A 301 -4.82 53.80 3.35
C PRO A 301 -3.81 52.98 2.54
N ALA A 302 -2.79 53.68 2.01
CA ALA A 302 -1.65 53.03 1.36
C ALA A 302 -0.91 52.10 2.35
N GLY A 303 -0.37 50.98 1.83
CA GLY A 303 0.39 50.01 2.61
C GLY A 303 -0.42 48.91 3.30
N ILE A 304 -1.76 48.92 3.16
CA ILE A 304 -2.64 47.83 3.61
C ILE A 304 -2.74 46.75 2.54
N ASP A 305 -2.65 45.49 2.96
CA ASP A 305 -2.93 44.33 2.10
C ASP A 305 -4.42 44.02 2.08
N VAL A 306 -4.97 43.90 0.86
CA VAL A 306 -6.36 43.51 0.61
C VAL A 306 -6.41 42.24 -0.23
N GLY A 307 -7.41 41.40 0.03
CA GLY A 307 -7.60 40.16 -0.69
C GLY A 307 -8.98 39.58 -0.41
N THR A 308 -9.44 38.73 -1.32
CA THR A 308 -10.67 37.95 -1.15
C THR A 308 -10.33 36.49 -1.36
N GLY A 309 -10.68 35.64 -0.39
CA GLY A 309 -10.52 34.19 -0.53
C GLY A 309 -11.44 33.66 -1.63
N ILE A 310 -10.86 33.02 -2.64
CA ILE A 310 -11.62 32.51 -3.80
C ILE A 310 -12.60 31.42 -3.35
N TYR A 311 -12.19 30.53 -2.44
CA TYR A 311 -13.07 29.50 -1.88
C TYR A 311 -14.29 30.12 -1.19
N SER A 312 -14.08 31.10 -0.31
CA SER A 312 -15.16 31.80 0.40
C SER A 312 -16.09 32.55 -0.56
N LEU A 313 -15.55 33.21 -1.58
CA LEU A 313 -16.33 33.89 -2.61
C LEU A 313 -17.20 32.91 -3.40
N HIS A 314 -16.63 31.78 -3.79
CA HIS A 314 -17.31 30.73 -4.54
C HIS A 314 -18.37 29.96 -3.73
N HIS A 315 -18.27 29.96 -2.40
CA HIS A 315 -19.24 29.34 -1.49
C HIS A 315 -20.22 30.32 -0.84
N ASN A 316 -20.22 31.58 -1.28
CA ASN A 316 -21.15 32.58 -0.76
C ASN A 316 -22.54 32.38 -1.40
N SER A 317 -23.53 32.08 -0.57
CA SER A 317 -24.92 31.78 -0.98
C SER A 317 -25.63 32.93 -1.68
N THR A 318 -25.17 34.18 -1.49
CA THR A 318 -25.70 35.36 -2.19
C THR A 318 -25.44 35.28 -3.69
N TYR A 319 -24.30 34.71 -4.10
CA TYR A 319 -23.93 34.56 -5.50
C TYR A 319 -24.23 33.16 -6.04
N HIS A 320 -24.11 32.14 -5.18
CA HIS A 320 -24.29 30.74 -5.54
C HIS A 320 -25.25 30.06 -4.56
N PRO A 321 -26.57 30.07 -4.82
CA PRO A 321 -27.55 29.34 -4.02
C PRO A 321 -27.18 27.85 -3.92
N ASP A 322 -27.41 27.22 -2.76
CA ASP A 322 -26.89 25.88 -2.45
C ASP A 322 -25.38 25.72 -2.76
N PRO A 323 -24.51 26.54 -2.13
CA PRO A 323 -23.13 26.68 -2.54
C PRO A 323 -22.28 25.40 -2.39
N PHE A 324 -22.72 24.42 -1.62
CA PHE A 324 -21.99 23.16 -1.40
C PHE A 324 -22.51 21.99 -2.26
N LYS A 325 -23.57 22.21 -3.06
CA LYS A 325 -24.06 21.19 -4.01
C LYS A 325 -23.36 21.34 -5.36
N TYR A 326 -23.04 20.21 -5.98
CA TYR A 326 -22.52 20.17 -7.35
C TYR A 326 -23.67 20.29 -8.35
N LEU A 327 -23.87 21.49 -8.88
CA LEU A 327 -24.97 21.80 -9.82
C LEU A 327 -24.43 22.46 -11.10
N PRO A 328 -23.97 21.68 -12.10
CA PRO A 328 -23.53 22.22 -13.39
C PRO A 328 -24.60 23.08 -14.10
N GLU A 329 -25.88 22.76 -13.92
CA GLU A 329 -27.02 23.47 -14.54
C GLU A 329 -27.06 24.97 -14.18
N ARG A 330 -26.41 25.36 -13.08
CA ARG A 330 -26.29 26.76 -12.63
C ARG A 330 -25.63 27.67 -13.67
N TRP A 331 -24.84 27.10 -14.56
CA TRP A 331 -24.12 27.84 -15.60
C TRP A 331 -24.93 28.00 -16.90
N ILE A 332 -26.11 27.39 -17.01
CA ILE A 332 -26.87 27.24 -18.25
C ILE A 332 -28.27 27.87 -18.10
N VAL A 333 -28.56 28.85 -18.95
CA VAL A 333 -29.86 29.53 -18.94
C VAL A 333 -30.96 28.57 -19.41
N GLY A 334 -32.04 28.46 -18.63
CA GLY A 334 -33.21 27.64 -18.97
C GLY A 334 -33.12 26.18 -18.53
N GLU A 335 -32.03 25.75 -17.89
CA GLU A 335 -31.94 24.40 -17.30
C GLU A 335 -32.35 24.43 -15.82
N GLY A 336 -33.33 23.60 -15.44
CA GLY A 336 -33.92 23.63 -14.10
C GLY A 336 -34.63 24.97 -13.80
N SER A 337 -34.27 25.62 -12.69
CA SER A 337 -34.80 26.94 -12.30
C SER A 337 -33.87 28.11 -12.68
N THR A 338 -32.88 27.87 -13.52
CA THR A 338 -31.82 28.84 -13.83
C THR A 338 -32.29 29.91 -14.82
N THR A 339 -32.30 31.17 -14.39
CA THR A 339 -32.62 32.35 -15.21
C THR A 339 -31.36 33.07 -15.71
N SER A 340 -31.46 33.87 -16.78
CA SER A 340 -30.34 34.70 -17.26
C SER A 340 -29.74 35.57 -16.15
N LYS A 341 -30.58 36.11 -15.26
CA LYS A 341 -30.13 36.91 -14.12
C LYS A 341 -29.35 36.09 -13.10
N SER A 342 -29.80 34.87 -12.80
CA SER A 342 -29.09 34.00 -11.86
C SER A 342 -27.71 33.56 -12.39
N VAL A 343 -27.59 33.29 -13.69
CA VAL A 343 -26.29 32.98 -14.32
C VAL A 343 -25.36 34.18 -14.26
N GLU A 344 -25.85 35.38 -14.58
CA GLU A 344 -25.08 36.63 -14.49
C GLU A 344 -24.53 36.85 -13.06
N VAL A 345 -25.37 36.65 -12.04
CA VAL A 345 -24.98 36.76 -10.63
C VAL A 345 -23.92 35.73 -10.26
N ALA A 346 -24.09 34.45 -10.61
CA ALA A 346 -23.08 33.42 -10.35
C ALA A 346 -21.73 33.75 -11.05
N ARG A 347 -21.77 34.13 -12.33
CA ARG A 347 -20.58 34.54 -13.11
C ARG A 347 -19.91 35.77 -12.52
N SER A 348 -20.65 36.68 -11.90
CA SER A 348 -20.10 37.88 -11.27
C SER A 348 -19.12 37.58 -10.14
N ALA A 349 -19.29 36.46 -9.44
CA ALA A 349 -18.42 36.01 -8.35
C ALA A 349 -17.48 34.84 -8.73
N PHE A 350 -17.65 34.25 -9.92
CA PHE A 350 -16.79 33.17 -10.41
C PHE A 350 -15.43 33.70 -10.87
N SER A 351 -14.36 33.38 -10.13
CA SER A 351 -12.99 33.89 -10.37
C SER A 351 -11.88 32.85 -10.14
N PRO A 352 -11.98 31.59 -10.61
CA PRO A 352 -10.92 30.59 -10.41
C PRO A 352 -9.60 30.93 -11.11
N PHE A 353 -9.65 31.78 -12.14
CA PHE A 353 -8.47 32.26 -12.88
C PHE A 353 -8.06 33.70 -12.50
N SER A 354 -8.58 34.22 -11.38
CA SER A 354 -8.47 35.63 -10.99
C SER A 354 -9.04 36.60 -12.05
N ARG A 355 -8.88 37.91 -11.85
CA ARG A 355 -9.38 38.98 -12.74
C ARG A 355 -8.36 40.10 -12.91
N GLY A 356 -8.54 40.88 -13.98
CA GLY A 356 -7.72 42.05 -14.28
C GLY A 356 -6.32 41.72 -14.79
N PRO A 357 -5.34 42.65 -14.67
CA PRO A 357 -4.00 42.51 -15.26
C PRO A 357 -3.19 41.30 -14.76
N ARG A 358 -3.60 40.70 -13.62
CA ARG A 358 -2.95 39.52 -13.01
C ARG A 358 -3.74 38.22 -13.23
N SER A 359 -4.75 38.23 -14.11
CA SER A 359 -5.49 37.03 -14.47
C SER A 359 -4.58 35.98 -15.13
N CYS A 360 -4.91 34.71 -14.90
CA CYS A 360 -4.13 33.57 -15.37
C CYS A 360 -3.87 33.63 -16.89
N VAL A 361 -2.61 33.47 -17.29
CA VAL A 361 -2.21 33.40 -18.70
C VAL A 361 -2.64 32.11 -19.38
N GLY A 362 -2.59 30.98 -18.65
CA GLY A 362 -2.93 29.66 -19.17
C GLY A 362 -4.43 29.34 -19.18
N LYS A 363 -5.33 30.31 -18.93
CA LYS A 363 -6.78 30.05 -18.82
C LYS A 363 -7.33 29.30 -20.04
N GLY A 364 -7.00 29.75 -21.25
CA GLY A 364 -7.46 29.11 -22.49
C GLY A 364 -6.95 27.67 -22.60
N PHE A 365 -5.65 27.48 -22.35
CA PHE A 365 -5.00 26.18 -22.44
C PHE A 365 -5.55 25.17 -21.43
N ALA A 366 -5.72 25.58 -20.17
CA ALA A 366 -6.30 24.72 -19.13
C ALA A 366 -7.69 24.21 -19.52
N TYR A 367 -8.53 25.07 -20.09
CA TYR A 367 -9.84 24.65 -20.56
C TYR A 367 -9.77 23.71 -21.76
N HIS A 368 -8.83 23.89 -22.70
CA HIS A 368 -8.64 22.93 -23.79
C HIS A 368 -8.12 21.58 -23.29
N GLU A 369 -7.14 21.57 -22.40
CA GLU A 369 -6.58 20.36 -21.79
C GLU A 369 -7.65 19.57 -21.03
N LEU A 370 -8.40 20.21 -20.12
CA LEU A 370 -9.49 19.60 -19.35
C LEU A 370 -10.65 19.17 -20.26
N SER A 371 -11.07 20.08 -21.14
CA SER A 371 -11.80 19.88 -22.41
C SER A 371 -11.65 18.48 -23.02
N LEU A 372 -10.49 18.32 -23.65
CA LEU A 372 -10.12 17.13 -24.39
C LEU A 372 -10.08 15.91 -23.47
N THR A 373 -9.38 16.01 -22.35
CA THR A 373 -9.12 14.85 -21.49
C THR A 373 -10.40 14.25 -20.94
N ILE A 374 -11.30 15.08 -20.40
CA ILE A 374 -12.55 14.62 -19.82
C ILE A 374 -13.49 14.08 -20.90
N ALA A 375 -13.55 14.73 -22.07
CA ALA A 375 -14.35 14.24 -23.20
C ALA A 375 -13.88 12.85 -23.67
N HIS A 376 -12.56 12.65 -23.81
CA HIS A 376 -11.97 11.35 -24.16
C HIS A 376 -12.27 10.28 -23.11
N ILE A 377 -12.13 10.60 -21.82
CA ILE A 377 -12.44 9.66 -20.74
C ILE A 377 -13.93 9.29 -20.74
N ILE A 378 -14.84 10.27 -20.85
CA ILE A 378 -16.29 10.05 -20.87
C ILE A 378 -16.73 9.23 -22.09
N HIS A 379 -16.09 9.46 -23.25
CA HIS A 379 -16.38 8.72 -24.47
C HIS A 379 -15.95 7.26 -24.37
N ARG A 380 -14.74 7.00 -23.85
CA ARG A 380 -14.11 5.67 -23.83
C ARG A 380 -14.49 4.81 -22.62
N PHE A 381 -14.85 5.41 -21.49
CA PHE A 381 -15.03 4.70 -20.23
C PHE A 381 -16.37 5.00 -19.55
N GLU A 382 -16.85 4.01 -18.80
CA GLU A 382 -17.81 4.22 -17.73
C GLU A 382 -17.06 4.17 -16.39
N PHE A 383 -17.35 5.12 -15.49
CA PHE A 383 -16.69 5.17 -14.18
C PHE A 383 -17.67 5.52 -13.07
N SER A 384 -17.42 4.96 -11.89
CA SER A 384 -18.21 5.16 -10.67
C SER A 384 -17.26 5.19 -9.46
N THR A 385 -17.79 5.52 -8.28
CA THR A 385 -16.99 5.34 -7.06
C THR A 385 -16.81 3.85 -6.77
N ILE A 386 -15.71 3.48 -6.10
CA ILE A 386 -15.52 2.11 -5.61
C ILE A 386 -16.69 1.68 -4.70
N GLU A 387 -17.33 2.64 -4.01
CA GLU A 387 -18.53 2.37 -3.20
C GLU A 387 -19.79 2.09 -4.05
N ASP A 388 -19.91 2.66 -5.25
CA ASP A 388 -21.05 2.51 -6.16
C ASP A 388 -20.91 1.35 -7.16
N ASP A 389 -19.68 0.97 -7.55
CA ASP A 389 -19.40 -0.25 -8.34
C ASP A 389 -19.81 -1.54 -7.56
N ILE A 390 -19.93 -1.43 -6.23
CA ILE A 390 -20.48 -2.47 -5.35
C ILE A 390 -22.02 -2.55 -5.44
N SER A 391 -22.70 -1.58 -6.07
CA SER A 391 -24.17 -1.52 -6.16
C SER A 391 -24.74 -1.51 -7.59
N SER A 392 -23.95 -1.20 -8.62
CA SER A 392 -24.46 -1.12 -9.99
C SER A 392 -23.38 -1.25 -11.08
N ARG A 393 -23.13 -2.46 -11.60
CA ARG A 393 -22.49 -2.63 -12.91
C ARG A 393 -23.57 -2.72 -13.99
N ARG A 394 -23.48 -1.85 -15.02
CA ARG A 394 -24.21 -2.02 -16.28
C ARG A 394 -23.46 -3.05 -17.12
N CYS A 395 -24.16 -4.07 -17.63
CA CYS A 395 -23.65 -4.92 -18.71
C CYS A 395 -24.62 -4.86 -19.89
N SER A 396 -24.03 -4.98 -21.07
CA SER A 396 -24.55 -4.59 -22.38
C SER A 396 -25.52 -5.60 -22.97
N GLU A 397 -26.82 -5.46 -22.72
CA GLU A 397 -27.88 -5.96 -23.62
C GLU A 397 -29.08 -5.00 -23.62
N GLY A 398 -29.19 -4.20 -24.69
CA GLY A 398 -30.40 -3.45 -25.05
C GLY A 398 -30.71 -2.16 -24.26
N PRO A 399 -31.40 -1.18 -24.88
CA PRO A 399 -31.73 0.08 -24.24
C PRO A 399 -32.88 -0.11 -23.24
N GLY A 400 -32.57 -0.06 -21.93
CA GLY A 400 -33.55 0.34 -20.91
C GLY A 400 -33.91 -0.63 -19.79
N ALA A 401 -33.18 -1.73 -19.57
CA ALA A 401 -33.44 -2.62 -18.41
C ALA A 401 -32.36 -2.47 -17.33
N TRP A 402 -32.76 -2.05 -16.13
CA TRP A 402 -31.93 -2.05 -14.93
C TRP A 402 -31.84 -3.49 -14.38
N CYS A 403 -30.70 -4.16 -14.54
CA CYS A 403 -30.35 -5.27 -13.66
C CYS A 403 -29.42 -4.72 -12.58
N SER A 404 -29.88 -4.71 -11.33
CA SER A 404 -28.97 -4.78 -10.20
C SER A 404 -28.08 -6.01 -10.39
N LEU A 405 -26.75 -5.90 -10.25
CA LEU A 405 -26.00 -7.05 -9.74
C LEU A 405 -26.51 -7.26 -8.32
N ALA A 406 -27.59 -8.02 -8.22
CA ALA A 406 -28.04 -8.49 -6.93
C ALA A 406 -26.88 -9.30 -6.38
N ALA A 407 -26.31 -8.90 -5.23
CA ALA A 407 -25.73 -9.88 -4.34
C ALA A 407 -26.78 -11.00 -4.21
N THR A 408 -26.55 -12.14 -4.84
CA THR A 408 -27.57 -13.19 -4.95
C THR A 408 -27.85 -13.81 -3.59
N SER A 409 -26.86 -13.76 -2.68
CA SER A 409 -26.96 -14.15 -1.28
C SER A 409 -25.81 -13.56 -0.44
N CYS A 410 -26.11 -12.94 0.69
CA CYS A 410 -25.14 -12.49 1.69
C CYS A 410 -25.21 -13.34 2.96
N LYS A 411 -24.09 -13.50 3.66
CA LYS A 411 -24.07 -14.00 5.04
C LYS A 411 -24.83 -13.04 5.94
N CYS A 412 -25.57 -13.59 6.89
CA CYS A 412 -26.34 -12.81 7.83
C CYS A 412 -25.43 -12.09 8.84
N ALA A 413 -25.75 -10.82 9.15
CA ALA A 413 -25.01 -9.96 10.08
C ALA A 413 -25.91 -9.45 11.23
N PRO A 414 -25.34 -9.00 12.37
CA PRO A 414 -26.09 -8.70 13.61
C PRO A 414 -27.30 -7.77 13.49
N GLU A 415 -27.22 -6.76 12.64
CA GLU A 415 -28.27 -5.76 12.46
C GLU A 415 -29.36 -6.21 11.47
N GLN A 416 -29.27 -7.42 10.92
CA GLN A 416 -30.19 -7.92 9.90
C GLN A 416 -31.30 -8.79 10.51
N PRO A 417 -32.51 -8.81 9.92
CA PRO A 417 -33.63 -9.62 10.42
C PRO A 417 -33.39 -11.14 10.46
N CYS A 418 -32.43 -11.63 9.65
CA CYS A 418 -32.04 -13.04 9.64
C CYS A 418 -31.15 -13.44 10.83
N TRP A 419 -30.65 -12.47 11.62
CA TRP A 419 -29.68 -12.75 12.68
C TRP A 419 -30.36 -13.59 13.77
N PRO A 420 -29.70 -14.64 14.29
CA PRO A 420 -30.34 -15.51 15.25
C PRO A 420 -30.80 -14.73 16.49
N SER A 421 -32.02 -15.00 16.91
CA SER A 421 -32.58 -14.43 18.13
C SER A 421 -31.80 -14.93 19.36
N SER A 422 -31.89 -14.18 20.47
CA SER A 422 -31.30 -14.60 21.76
C SER A 422 -31.71 -16.03 22.17
N ARG A 423 -32.95 -16.45 21.84
CA ARG A 423 -33.43 -17.82 22.09
C ARG A 423 -32.72 -18.86 21.22
N GLU A 424 -32.42 -18.55 19.96
CA GLU A 424 -31.68 -19.43 19.06
C GLU A 424 -30.22 -19.54 19.48
N TRP A 425 -29.56 -18.44 19.86
CA TRP A 425 -28.23 -18.46 20.46
C TRP A 425 -28.18 -19.28 21.75
N THR A 426 -29.18 -19.13 22.61
CA THR A 426 -29.30 -19.92 23.85
C THR A 426 -29.44 -21.42 23.56
N ARG A 427 -30.30 -21.80 22.60
CA ARG A 427 -30.46 -23.21 22.19
C ARG A 427 -29.18 -23.78 21.58
N PHE A 428 -28.50 -23.00 20.75
CA PHE A 428 -27.20 -23.38 20.21
C PHE A 428 -26.19 -23.59 21.34
N ASN A 429 -26.11 -22.65 22.30
CA ASN A 429 -25.23 -22.76 23.45
C ASN A 429 -25.47 -24.04 24.27
N VAL A 430 -26.74 -24.40 24.52
CA VAL A 430 -27.09 -25.69 25.16
C VAL A 430 -26.58 -26.89 24.34
N SER A 431 -26.70 -26.84 23.01
CA SER A 431 -26.24 -27.91 22.12
C SER A 431 -24.72 -28.13 22.15
N ILE A 432 -23.94 -27.10 22.50
CA ILE A 432 -22.48 -27.17 22.67
C ILE A 432 -22.06 -27.14 24.15
N SER A 433 -22.98 -27.50 25.07
CA SER A 433 -22.71 -27.62 26.50
C SER A 433 -22.22 -26.33 27.17
N GLY A 434 -22.78 -25.18 26.81
CA GLY A 434 -22.48 -23.91 27.47
C GLY A 434 -21.19 -23.22 27.00
N LYS A 435 -20.64 -23.63 25.85
CA LYS A 435 -19.33 -23.17 25.35
C LYS A 435 -19.40 -21.95 24.42
N LEU A 436 -20.57 -21.33 24.25
CA LEU A 436 -20.71 -20.09 23.50
C LEU A 436 -20.23 -18.91 24.35
N ILE A 437 -19.36 -18.09 23.77
CA ILE A 437 -18.82 -16.86 24.35
C ILE A 437 -19.34 -15.70 23.51
N GLU A 438 -20.08 -14.78 24.12
CA GLU A 438 -20.27 -13.44 23.57
C GLU A 438 -18.96 -12.68 23.75
N THR A 439 -18.41 -12.16 22.66
CA THR A 439 -17.03 -11.67 22.66
C THR A 439 -16.95 -10.22 23.14
N SER A 440 -15.84 -9.91 23.80
CA SER A 440 -15.45 -8.58 24.23
C SER A 440 -14.02 -8.28 23.77
N PRO A 441 -13.70 -7.05 23.32
CA PRO A 441 -12.33 -6.69 22.94
C PRO A 441 -11.33 -6.90 24.08
N VAL A 442 -10.13 -7.39 23.76
CA VAL A 442 -9.11 -7.72 24.78
C VAL A 442 -8.69 -6.49 25.60
N ALA A 443 -8.65 -5.32 24.98
CA ALA A 443 -8.26 -4.07 25.63
C ALA A 443 -9.45 -3.31 26.25
N GLU A 444 -10.68 -3.83 26.21
CA GLU A 444 -11.89 -3.16 26.76
C GLU A 444 -11.72 -2.67 28.21
N PRO A 445 -11.11 -3.43 29.14
CA PRO A 445 -10.88 -2.96 30.51
C PRO A 445 -10.07 -1.67 30.62
N CYS A 446 -9.24 -1.35 29.61
CA CYS A 446 -8.41 -0.15 29.57
C CYS A 446 -9.15 1.12 29.10
N TYR A 447 -10.42 1.01 28.73
CA TYR A 447 -11.21 2.14 28.23
C TYR A 447 -12.19 2.66 29.29
N PRO A 448 -12.52 3.97 29.30
CA PRO A 448 -13.54 4.50 30.18
C PRO A 448 -14.91 3.95 29.83
N GLY A 449 -15.67 3.48 30.83
CA GLY A 449 -16.99 2.91 30.63
C GLY A 449 -17.39 1.98 31.76
N PRO A 450 -18.55 1.30 31.65
CA PRO A 450 -19.03 0.33 32.64
C PRO A 450 -18.07 -0.85 32.86
N ASP A 451 -17.33 -1.24 31.82
CA ASP A 451 -16.41 -2.38 31.82
C ASP A 451 -14.96 -1.96 32.11
N ASN A 452 -14.73 -0.70 32.52
CA ASN A 452 -13.42 -0.22 32.94
C ASN A 452 -12.95 -0.97 34.21
N ASP A 453 -11.76 -1.53 34.16
CA ASP A 453 -11.14 -2.26 35.27
C ASP A 453 -9.61 -2.06 35.21
N ASP A 454 -9.08 -1.28 36.15
CA ASP A 454 -7.67 -0.92 36.21
C ASP A 454 -6.76 -2.14 36.45
N GLU A 455 -7.19 -3.12 37.25
CA GLU A 455 -6.39 -4.32 37.53
C GLU A 455 -6.33 -5.22 36.28
N ALA A 456 -7.47 -5.44 35.64
CA ALA A 456 -7.54 -6.18 34.38
C ALA A 456 -6.77 -5.47 33.27
N CYS A 457 -6.86 -4.14 33.18
CA CYS A 457 -6.09 -3.36 32.21
C CYS A 457 -4.58 -3.51 32.42
N LEU A 458 -4.09 -3.53 33.67
CA LEU A 458 -2.67 -3.76 33.96
C LEU A 458 -2.22 -5.14 33.49
N VAL A 459 -3.05 -6.18 33.68
CA VAL A 459 -2.76 -7.53 33.15
C VAL A 459 -2.68 -7.52 31.63
N VAL A 460 -3.64 -6.91 30.96
CA VAL A 460 -3.66 -6.79 29.48
C VAL A 460 -2.42 -6.05 29.00
N ARG A 461 -2.11 -4.90 29.60
CA ARG A 461 -0.95 -4.07 29.22
C ARG A 461 0.37 -4.80 29.39
N ASN A 462 0.56 -5.51 30.50
CA ASN A 462 1.80 -6.23 30.79
C ASN A 462 2.02 -7.45 29.88
N ASN A 463 0.95 -7.99 29.28
CA ASN A 463 1.00 -9.20 28.48
C ASN A 463 0.68 -8.98 26.99
N TRP A 464 0.38 -7.75 26.57
CA TRP A 464 -0.05 -7.45 25.20
C TRP A 464 0.93 -7.94 24.14
N SER A 465 2.23 -7.85 24.43
CA SER A 465 3.30 -8.29 23.54
C SER A 465 3.61 -9.78 23.61
N SER A 466 2.91 -10.56 24.45
CA SER A 466 3.10 -12.01 24.57
C SER A 466 2.21 -12.77 23.59
N ALA A 467 2.83 -13.57 22.73
CA ALA A 467 2.11 -14.46 21.81
C ALA A 467 1.23 -15.47 22.57
N THR A 468 1.72 -16.00 23.70
CA THR A 468 0.99 -16.92 24.59
C THR A 468 -0.25 -16.27 25.20
N PHE A 469 -0.15 -14.99 25.58
CA PHE A 469 -1.32 -14.24 26.05
C PHE A 469 -2.32 -14.03 24.92
N GLN A 470 -1.90 -13.51 23.77
CA GLN A 470 -2.79 -13.25 22.64
C GLN A 470 -3.55 -14.51 22.19
N LEU A 471 -2.87 -15.66 22.08
CA LEU A 471 -3.51 -16.91 21.67
C LEU A 471 -4.49 -17.47 22.71
N SER A 472 -4.37 -17.08 23.99
CA SER A 472 -5.26 -17.50 25.08
C SER A 472 -6.57 -16.72 25.12
N GLN A 473 -6.65 -15.60 24.41
CA GLN A 473 -7.85 -14.77 24.34
C GLN A 473 -8.71 -15.16 23.12
N PRO A 474 -10.05 -15.18 23.22
CA PRO A 474 -10.93 -15.40 22.07
C PRO A 474 -10.68 -14.40 20.94
N LEU A 475 -10.42 -13.14 21.28
CA LEU A 475 -10.14 -12.02 20.36
C LEU A 475 -8.68 -11.50 20.41
N GLY A 476 -7.74 -12.28 20.94
CA GLY A 476 -6.33 -11.90 20.88
C GLY A 476 -5.68 -12.27 19.55
N TYR A 477 -4.91 -11.35 18.97
CA TYR A 477 -4.27 -11.52 17.67
C TYR A 477 -2.82 -11.07 17.77
N ALA A 478 -1.90 -11.83 17.16
CA ALA A 478 -0.47 -11.47 17.18
C ALA A 478 -0.18 -10.22 16.35
N TYR A 479 -0.88 -10.06 15.23
CA TYR A 479 -0.68 -8.97 14.26
C TYR A 479 -2.01 -8.28 13.91
N PRO A 480 -2.61 -7.54 14.86
CA PRO A 480 -3.92 -6.93 14.65
C PRO A 480 -3.81 -5.76 13.66
N LEU A 481 -4.58 -5.81 12.56
CA LEU A 481 -4.69 -4.75 11.56
C LEU A 481 -6.10 -4.12 11.61
N ASN A 482 -6.17 -2.80 11.51
CA ASN A 482 -7.41 -2.01 11.69
C ASN A 482 -8.12 -2.28 13.03
N GLU A 483 -7.33 -2.46 14.09
CA GLU A 483 -7.84 -2.74 15.43
C GLU A 483 -8.78 -1.62 15.93
N SER A 484 -10.00 -1.99 16.27
CA SER A 484 -11.05 -1.05 16.70
C SER A 484 -11.08 -0.83 18.21
N CYS A 485 -10.26 -1.59 18.94
CA CYS A 485 -9.99 -1.38 20.36
C CYS A 485 -8.48 -1.60 20.66
N PRO A 486 -7.59 -0.71 20.19
CA PRO A 486 -6.15 -0.84 20.42
C PRO A 486 -5.78 -0.59 21.89
N LEU A 487 -4.67 -1.16 22.37
CA LEU A 487 -4.14 -0.81 23.68
C LEU A 487 -3.69 0.67 23.70
N LEU A 488 -4.29 1.48 24.60
CA LEU A 488 -3.95 2.90 24.76
C LEU A 488 -2.56 3.09 25.40
N ASN A 489 -1.76 4.03 24.91
CA ASN A 489 -0.46 4.32 25.50
C ASN A 489 -0.62 5.06 26.84
N PRO A 490 0.33 4.90 27.78
CA PRO A 490 0.36 5.71 28.99
C PRO A 490 0.43 7.22 28.66
N GLY A 491 -0.59 7.98 29.05
CA GLY A 491 -0.68 9.42 28.82
C GLY A 491 -1.57 9.85 27.64
N ASP A 492 -2.09 8.91 26.84
CA ASP A 492 -3.16 9.23 25.89
C ASP A 492 -4.44 9.61 26.65
N GLU A 493 -5.08 10.74 26.28
CA GLU A 493 -6.34 11.17 26.91
C GLU A 493 -7.45 10.17 26.59
N ALA A 494 -7.75 9.29 27.55
CA ALA A 494 -8.79 8.27 27.45
C ALA A 494 -10.20 8.84 27.23
N THR A 495 -10.41 10.14 27.50
CA THR A 495 -11.70 10.83 27.51
C THR A 495 -12.46 10.82 26.18
N ASN A 496 -11.78 10.59 25.04
CA ASN A 496 -12.41 10.49 23.72
C ASN A 496 -12.09 9.18 22.96
N ALA A 497 -11.38 8.24 23.58
CA ALA A 497 -11.02 6.97 22.96
C ALA A 497 -12.24 6.05 22.87
N LYS A 498 -12.44 5.42 21.71
CA LYS A 498 -13.53 4.45 21.48
C LYS A 498 -12.96 3.04 21.38
N CYS A 499 -13.63 2.10 22.03
CA CYS A 499 -13.39 0.66 21.91
C CYS A 499 -14.65 0.02 21.35
N SER A 500 -14.48 -0.84 20.34
CA SER A 500 -15.57 -1.65 19.80
C SER A 500 -15.03 -2.94 19.19
N LEU A 501 -15.90 -3.92 18.95
CA LEU A 501 -15.53 -5.18 18.30
C LEU A 501 -14.97 -4.99 16.89
N GLY A 502 -15.37 -3.93 16.18
CA GLY A 502 -14.90 -3.65 14.82
C GLY A 502 -15.12 -4.84 13.89
N HIS A 503 -14.03 -5.34 13.30
CA HIS A 503 -14.03 -6.52 12.42
C HIS A 503 -13.90 -7.87 13.16
N SER A 504 -13.99 -7.90 14.48
CA SER A 504 -13.93 -9.15 15.25
C SER A 504 -15.23 -9.97 15.18
N PRO A 505 -15.15 -11.30 15.39
CA PRO A 505 -16.32 -12.15 15.59
C PRO A 505 -17.17 -11.68 16.78
N ILE A 506 -18.50 -11.78 16.65
CA ILE A 506 -19.47 -11.40 17.71
C ILE A 506 -19.61 -12.52 18.74
N TYR A 507 -19.55 -13.77 18.28
CA TYR A 507 -19.56 -14.93 19.13
C TYR A 507 -18.35 -15.80 18.83
N ALA A 508 -17.83 -16.46 19.85
CA ALA A 508 -16.83 -17.50 19.74
C ALA A 508 -17.32 -18.79 20.43
N VAL A 509 -17.00 -19.93 19.86
CA VAL A 509 -17.24 -21.24 20.47
C VAL A 509 -15.92 -21.74 21.02
N ASN A 510 -15.86 -21.94 22.34
CA ASN A 510 -14.72 -22.55 23.01
C ASN A 510 -14.70 -24.06 22.74
N VAL A 511 -14.07 -24.46 21.63
CA VAL A 511 -14.10 -25.85 21.17
C VAL A 511 -13.22 -26.74 22.03
N THR A 512 -13.78 -27.87 22.47
CA THR A 512 -13.04 -28.93 23.18
C THR A 512 -13.27 -30.32 22.60
N THR A 513 -14.18 -30.47 21.63
CA THR A 513 -14.51 -31.73 20.93
C THR A 513 -14.80 -31.50 19.45
N GLU A 514 -14.62 -32.52 18.61
CA GLU A 514 -15.01 -32.47 17.18
C GLU A 514 -16.52 -32.24 16.99
N GLN A 515 -17.32 -32.64 18.00
CA GLN A 515 -18.76 -32.41 18.01
C GLN A 515 -19.12 -30.92 18.16
N ASP A 516 -18.35 -30.16 18.95
CA ASP A 516 -18.54 -28.71 19.07
C ASP A 516 -18.30 -28.02 17.70
N ILE A 517 -17.24 -28.42 16.99
CA ILE A 517 -16.92 -27.95 15.63
C ILE A 517 -18.08 -28.26 14.67
N THR A 518 -18.52 -29.51 14.69
CA THR A 518 -19.61 -30.00 13.82
C THR A 518 -20.89 -29.22 14.04
N ARG A 519 -21.29 -29.00 15.30
CA ARG A 519 -22.50 -28.23 15.65
C ARG A 519 -22.36 -26.76 15.25
N SER A 520 -21.20 -26.15 15.43
CA SER A 520 -20.93 -24.78 15.00
C SER A 520 -21.06 -24.61 13.49
N ILE A 521 -20.50 -25.54 12.71
CA ILE A 521 -20.62 -25.55 11.24
C ILE A 521 -22.10 -25.69 10.84
N GLN A 522 -22.82 -26.62 11.44
CA GLN A 522 -24.25 -26.84 11.15
C GLN A 522 -25.09 -25.61 11.47
N PHE A 523 -24.89 -25.01 12.64
CA PHE A 523 -25.61 -23.81 13.05
C PHE A 523 -25.31 -22.62 12.13
N ALA A 524 -24.03 -22.40 11.78
CA ALA A 524 -23.64 -21.34 10.86
C ALA A 524 -24.23 -21.55 9.45
N ARG A 525 -24.35 -22.79 8.98
CA ARG A 525 -25.04 -23.09 7.71
C ARG A 525 -26.54 -22.83 7.79
N GLU A 526 -27.21 -23.35 8.82
CA GLU A 526 -28.65 -23.17 9.01
C GLU A 526 -29.05 -21.69 9.09
N LYS A 527 -28.24 -20.88 9.78
CA LYS A 527 -28.47 -19.44 9.97
C LYS A 527 -27.74 -18.57 8.96
N ASN A 528 -27.08 -19.17 7.97
CA ASN A 528 -26.29 -18.49 6.96
C ASN A 528 -25.31 -17.46 7.53
N LEU A 529 -24.61 -17.80 8.62
CA LEU A 529 -23.64 -16.94 9.28
C LEU A 529 -22.27 -17.03 8.61
N ARG A 530 -21.49 -15.96 8.70
CA ARG A 530 -20.04 -16.03 8.45
C ARG A 530 -19.39 -16.88 9.54
N LEU A 531 -18.63 -17.89 9.14
CA LEU A 531 -17.87 -18.74 10.05
C LEU A 531 -16.38 -18.36 9.95
N VAL A 532 -15.75 -18.12 11.10
CA VAL A 532 -14.31 -17.85 11.20
C VAL A 532 -13.65 -19.00 11.94
N ILE A 533 -12.44 -19.38 11.54
CA ILE A 533 -11.66 -20.41 12.23
C ILE A 533 -10.43 -19.75 12.85
N LYS A 534 -10.31 -19.81 14.17
CA LYS A 534 -9.16 -19.27 14.89
C LYS A 534 -8.47 -20.37 15.69
N SER A 535 -7.25 -20.69 15.29
CA SER A 535 -6.34 -21.55 16.05
C SER A 535 -5.62 -20.72 17.13
N THR A 536 -4.58 -19.97 16.76
CA THR A 536 -3.76 -19.19 17.70
C THR A 536 -3.84 -17.68 17.50
N GLY A 537 -4.49 -17.19 16.44
CA GLY A 537 -4.56 -15.76 16.13
C GLY A 537 -3.25 -15.16 15.58
N HIS A 538 -2.30 -16.00 15.13
CA HIS A 538 -0.99 -15.60 14.63
C HIS A 538 -0.98 -15.12 13.16
N ASP A 539 -2.14 -14.86 12.57
CA ASP A 539 -2.28 -14.61 11.15
C ASP A 539 -2.07 -13.14 10.77
N ALA A 540 -1.03 -12.82 10.00
CA ALA A 540 -0.77 -11.46 9.53
C ALA A 540 -1.77 -11.00 8.44
N MET A 541 -2.39 -11.95 7.74
CA MET A 541 -3.31 -11.72 6.61
C MET A 541 -4.78 -11.52 7.03
N GLN A 542 -5.05 -11.44 8.34
CA GLN A 542 -6.39 -11.25 8.90
C GLN A 542 -7.40 -12.37 8.55
N ARG A 543 -6.92 -13.59 8.27
CA ARG A 543 -7.73 -14.77 7.87
C ARG A 543 -8.49 -15.43 9.02
N SER A 544 -8.07 -15.17 10.26
CA SER A 544 -8.70 -15.73 11.47
C SER A 544 -9.61 -14.75 12.21
N THR A 545 -10.09 -13.69 11.53
CA THR A 545 -11.04 -12.71 12.06
C THR A 545 -12.12 -12.38 11.02
N GLY A 546 -13.16 -11.65 11.40
CA GLY A 546 -14.23 -11.29 10.49
C GLY A 546 -15.47 -10.70 11.14
N TYR A 547 -15.94 -9.57 10.61
CA TYR A 547 -17.12 -8.87 11.10
C TYR A 547 -18.37 -9.77 11.05
N GLY A 548 -19.22 -9.66 12.07
CA GLY A 548 -20.55 -10.30 12.10
C GLY A 548 -20.48 -11.83 12.06
N SER A 549 -19.41 -12.43 12.55
CA SER A 549 -19.15 -13.86 12.43
C SER A 549 -19.31 -14.65 13.73
N LEU A 550 -19.46 -15.96 13.58
CA LEU A 550 -19.27 -16.97 14.61
C LEU A 550 -17.86 -17.56 14.47
N SER A 551 -17.04 -17.46 15.52
CA SER A 551 -15.69 -18.02 15.53
C SER A 551 -15.65 -19.43 16.12
N ILE A 552 -15.03 -20.37 15.42
CA ILE A 552 -14.58 -21.64 15.95
C ILE A 552 -13.21 -21.39 16.57
N TRP A 553 -13.19 -21.19 17.89
CA TRP A 553 -11.96 -20.93 18.63
C TRP A 553 -11.38 -22.25 19.16
N LEU A 554 -10.26 -22.66 18.58
CA LEU A 554 -9.70 -24.00 18.76
C LEU A 554 -8.63 -24.08 19.86
N HIS A 555 -8.31 -22.99 20.56
CA HIS A 555 -7.23 -22.93 21.55
C HIS A 555 -7.27 -24.05 22.59
N ASN A 556 -8.47 -24.42 23.05
CA ASN A 556 -8.70 -25.46 24.07
C ASN A 556 -8.97 -26.86 23.50
N PHE A 557 -8.93 -27.02 22.17
CA PHE A 557 -9.02 -28.33 21.54
C PHE A 557 -7.65 -29.03 21.63
N ARG A 558 -7.35 -29.58 22.82
CA ARG A 558 -6.05 -30.19 23.17
C ARG A 558 -6.27 -31.59 23.73
N LYS A 559 -6.16 -32.64 22.91
CA LYS A 559 -6.35 -34.06 23.29
C LYS A 559 -5.04 -34.82 23.48
N GLY A 560 -3.89 -34.15 23.40
CA GLY A 560 -2.56 -34.71 23.56
C GLY A 560 -1.86 -34.97 22.22
N PHE A 561 -0.58 -35.30 22.32
CA PHE A 561 0.24 -35.71 21.18
C PHE A 561 1.12 -36.89 21.58
N HIS A 562 1.36 -37.79 20.62
CA HIS A 562 1.98 -39.09 20.86
C HIS A 562 3.10 -39.35 19.84
N PHE A 563 4.29 -39.68 20.33
CA PHE A 563 5.42 -40.06 19.50
C PHE A 563 5.37 -41.56 19.21
N HIS A 564 5.59 -41.91 17.95
CA HIS A 564 5.59 -43.28 17.46
C HIS A 564 6.96 -43.61 16.86
N LYS A 565 7.52 -44.76 17.26
CA LYS A 565 8.78 -45.26 16.66
C LYS A 565 8.59 -45.64 15.20
N ASP A 566 7.42 -46.17 14.86
CA ASP A 566 7.01 -46.56 13.50
C ASP A 566 5.77 -45.77 13.07
N ASN A 567 5.64 -45.47 11.78
CA ASN A 567 4.50 -44.74 11.25
C ASN A 567 3.17 -45.53 11.40
N PRO A 568 2.22 -45.11 12.26
CA PRO A 568 0.99 -45.86 12.51
C PRO A 568 0.05 -45.90 11.29
N VAL A 569 0.20 -44.95 10.35
CA VAL A 569 -0.61 -44.83 9.13
C VAL A 569 -0.36 -46.00 8.17
N LEU A 570 0.75 -46.73 8.31
CA LEU A 570 1.10 -47.86 7.45
C LEU A 570 0.10 -49.03 7.53
N SER A 571 -0.59 -49.16 8.65
CA SER A 571 -1.64 -50.18 8.82
C SER A 571 -2.83 -49.99 7.86
N VAL A 572 -3.14 -48.73 7.53
CA VAL A 572 -4.28 -48.36 6.67
C VAL A 572 -3.86 -47.83 5.29
N CYS A 573 -2.61 -47.38 5.16
CA CYS A 573 -2.02 -46.94 3.89
C CYS A 573 -0.62 -47.54 3.71
N PRO A 574 -0.52 -48.83 3.32
CA PRO A 574 0.77 -49.51 3.12
C PRO A 574 1.68 -48.84 2.08
N THR A 575 1.10 -48.10 1.13
CA THR A 575 1.82 -47.36 0.08
C THR A 575 2.38 -46.02 0.55
N ALA A 576 2.14 -45.58 1.80
CA ALA A 576 2.74 -44.36 2.31
C ALA A 576 4.28 -44.46 2.28
N LYS A 577 4.94 -43.45 1.72
CA LYS A 577 6.39 -43.45 1.47
C LYS A 577 7.22 -43.41 2.74
N TRP A 578 6.77 -42.68 3.77
CA TRP A 578 7.48 -42.55 5.02
C TRP A 578 7.27 -43.76 5.93
N LYS A 579 8.35 -44.47 6.26
CA LYS A 579 8.33 -45.62 7.17
C LYS A 579 8.92 -45.33 8.55
N GLY A 580 9.55 -44.18 8.73
CA GLY A 580 10.23 -43.82 9.98
C GLY A 580 9.27 -43.36 11.08
N SER A 581 9.85 -42.84 12.16
CA SER A 581 9.13 -42.30 13.31
C SER A 581 8.23 -41.12 12.96
N THR A 582 7.16 -40.95 13.74
CA THR A 582 6.17 -39.88 13.55
C THR A 582 5.68 -39.32 14.88
N LEU A 583 5.09 -38.14 14.85
CA LEU A 583 4.33 -37.54 15.94
C LEU A 583 2.86 -37.37 15.50
N THR A 584 1.92 -37.94 16.23
CA THR A 584 0.49 -37.67 16.05
C THR A 584 0.06 -36.59 17.04
N ILE A 585 -0.43 -35.46 16.51
CA ILE A 585 -0.87 -34.28 17.26
C ILE A 585 -2.39 -34.24 17.19
N ASN A 586 -3.07 -34.61 18.28
CA ASN A 586 -4.52 -34.55 18.37
C ASN A 586 -4.92 -33.27 19.11
N GLY A 587 -5.07 -32.19 18.34
CA GLY A 587 -5.37 -30.89 18.89
C GLY A 587 -4.70 -29.73 18.17
N VAL A 588 -4.98 -28.54 18.68
CA VAL A 588 -4.37 -27.29 18.24
C VAL A 588 -3.35 -26.84 19.28
N TYR A 589 -2.09 -27.11 18.99
CA TYR A 589 -0.95 -26.68 19.79
C TYR A 589 -0.16 -25.63 19.02
N ALA A 590 0.47 -24.69 19.74
CA ALA A 590 1.60 -23.97 19.16
C ALA A 590 2.77 -24.95 19.03
N TRP A 591 3.62 -24.80 18.02
CA TRP A 591 4.78 -25.69 17.89
C TRP A 591 5.71 -25.64 19.12
N SER A 592 5.83 -24.47 19.74
CA SER A 592 6.56 -24.25 20.99
C SER A 592 6.07 -25.13 22.16
N ASP A 593 4.80 -25.57 22.15
CA ASP A 593 4.25 -26.47 23.18
C ASP A 593 4.81 -27.90 23.06
N ILE A 594 5.27 -28.28 21.86
CA ILE A 594 5.67 -29.65 21.49
C ILE A 594 7.19 -29.84 21.61
N TYR A 595 7.97 -28.79 21.33
CA TYR A 595 9.44 -28.87 21.26
C TYR A 595 10.13 -29.42 22.51
N PRO A 596 9.73 -29.06 23.75
CA PRO A 596 10.35 -29.63 24.94
C PRO A 596 10.18 -31.15 25.04
N GLU A 597 9.05 -31.69 24.56
CA GLU A 597 8.84 -33.13 24.55
C GLU A 597 9.58 -33.81 23.40
N ALA A 598 9.61 -33.19 22.21
CA ALA A 598 10.43 -33.69 21.10
C ALA A 598 11.92 -33.80 21.49
N GLN A 599 12.43 -32.85 22.28
CA GLN A 599 13.76 -32.91 22.85
C GLN A 599 13.97 -34.14 23.75
N LYS A 600 13.04 -34.43 24.66
CA LYS A 600 13.14 -35.62 25.54
C LYS A 600 13.12 -36.93 24.74
N GLN A 601 12.36 -36.96 23.65
CA GLN A 601 12.29 -38.11 22.75
C GLN A 601 13.53 -38.23 21.83
N GLY A 602 14.44 -37.25 21.84
CA GLY A 602 15.66 -37.27 21.02
C GLY A 602 15.40 -37.09 19.52
N VAL A 603 14.25 -36.50 19.14
CA VAL A 603 13.85 -36.32 17.74
C VAL A 603 13.62 -34.85 17.41
N ILE A 604 13.88 -34.48 16.16
CA ILE A 604 13.50 -33.22 15.55
C ILE A 604 12.07 -33.38 15.02
N VAL A 605 11.20 -32.43 15.38
CA VAL A 605 9.93 -32.21 14.71
C VAL A 605 9.97 -30.83 14.06
N LEU A 606 9.57 -30.75 12.79
CA LEU A 606 9.67 -29.52 12.01
C LEU A 606 8.49 -28.61 12.36
N GLY A 607 8.79 -27.46 12.95
CA GLY A 607 7.82 -26.39 13.19
C GLY A 607 8.41 -25.01 12.95
N GLY A 608 7.64 -23.97 13.26
CA GLY A 608 8.06 -22.57 13.12
C GLY A 608 9.11 -22.14 14.14
N LEU A 609 9.85 -21.07 13.81
CA LEU A 609 10.84 -20.49 14.74
C LEU A 609 10.17 -19.87 15.96
N ASN A 610 9.14 -19.05 15.75
CA ASN A 610 8.54 -18.21 16.78
C ASN A 610 7.55 -18.96 17.68
N VAL A 611 7.26 -18.39 18.86
CA VAL A 611 6.14 -18.81 19.72
C VAL A 611 4.80 -18.45 19.06
N GLY A 612 3.85 -19.39 19.06
CA GLY A 612 2.46 -19.13 18.65
C GLY A 612 1.98 -19.70 17.29
N PRO A 613 2.81 -19.93 16.26
CA PRO A 613 2.37 -20.63 15.05
C PRO A 613 1.78 -22.02 15.35
N SER A 614 0.63 -22.29 14.76
CA SER A 614 -0.16 -23.50 15.06
C SER A 614 0.31 -24.73 14.28
N SER A 615 0.42 -25.86 14.98
CA SER A 615 0.78 -27.18 14.44
C SER A 615 -0.23 -27.81 13.47
N THR A 616 -1.52 -27.49 13.64
CA THR A 616 -2.62 -27.97 12.77
C THR A 616 -3.25 -26.84 11.95
N GLY A 617 -2.90 -25.58 12.22
CA GLY A 617 -3.47 -24.40 11.58
C GLY A 617 -2.72 -23.92 10.33
N GLY A 618 -2.74 -22.60 10.12
CA GLY A 618 -2.23 -21.96 8.91
C GLY A 618 -0.74 -22.17 8.63
N TRP A 619 0.10 -22.36 9.67
CA TRP A 619 1.53 -22.62 9.45
C TRP A 619 1.73 -23.93 8.67
N THR A 620 1.14 -25.04 9.14
CA THR A 620 1.25 -26.34 8.47
C THR A 620 0.52 -26.34 7.14
N GLN A 621 -0.68 -25.73 7.10
CA GLN A 621 -1.53 -25.78 5.90
C GLN A 621 -1.09 -24.84 4.78
N GLY A 622 -0.34 -23.77 5.07
CA GLY A 622 0.12 -22.77 4.10
C GLY A 622 1.55 -22.98 3.58
N GLY A 623 2.27 -23.97 4.10
CA GLY A 623 3.65 -24.28 3.72
C GLY A 623 4.52 -24.55 4.94
N GLY A 624 4.77 -23.53 5.75
CA GLY A 624 5.46 -23.64 7.04
C GLY A 624 6.98 -23.77 6.89
N HIS A 625 7.70 -22.68 7.14
CA HIS A 625 9.15 -22.69 7.26
C HIS A 625 9.58 -22.58 8.75
N GLY A 626 10.81 -22.98 8.99
CA GLY A 626 11.47 -23.14 10.29
C GLY A 626 12.97 -23.45 10.13
N PRO A 627 13.76 -23.45 11.22
CA PRO A 627 15.21 -23.67 11.14
C PRO A 627 15.65 -25.00 10.52
N ALA A 628 14.77 -26.01 10.52
CA ALA A 628 15.08 -27.33 9.98
C ALA A 628 14.54 -27.57 8.55
N THR A 629 13.88 -26.58 7.94
CA THR A 629 13.17 -26.73 6.64
C THR A 629 14.10 -27.18 5.52
N ARG A 630 15.30 -26.61 5.45
CA ARG A 630 16.28 -26.98 4.42
C ARG A 630 16.61 -28.47 4.45
N TYR A 631 16.72 -29.05 5.64
CA TYR A 631 17.18 -30.44 5.82
C TYR A 631 16.08 -31.45 5.51
N PHE A 632 14.81 -31.09 5.73
CA PHE A 632 13.71 -32.06 5.77
C PHE A 632 12.49 -31.69 4.90
N GLY A 633 12.50 -30.53 4.23
CA GLY A 633 11.40 -30.02 3.41
C GLY A 633 10.43 -29.11 4.19
N MET A 634 9.36 -28.68 3.54
CA MET A 634 8.38 -27.74 4.14
C MET A 634 7.59 -28.39 5.27
N GLY A 635 7.01 -27.58 6.17
CA GLY A 635 6.11 -28.05 7.24
C GLY A 635 4.94 -28.88 6.70
N ALA A 636 4.31 -28.40 5.62
CA ALA A 636 3.29 -29.12 4.87
C ALA A 636 3.79 -30.48 4.37
N ASP A 637 5.08 -30.61 4.02
CA ASP A 637 5.66 -31.85 3.54
C ASP A 637 5.89 -32.90 4.63
N GLN A 638 5.76 -32.50 5.90
CA GLN A 638 5.89 -33.41 7.03
C GLN A 638 4.61 -34.18 7.32
N VAL A 639 3.45 -33.69 6.88
CA VAL A 639 2.16 -34.33 7.16
C VAL A 639 2.04 -35.63 6.39
N VAL A 640 1.80 -36.74 7.09
CA VAL A 640 1.54 -38.07 6.51
C VAL A 640 0.07 -38.47 6.55
N SER A 641 -0.70 -37.90 7.48
CA SER A 641 -2.15 -38.08 7.60
C SER A 641 -2.76 -36.92 8.38
N ALA A 642 -4.02 -36.59 8.12
CA ALA A 642 -4.77 -35.59 8.88
C ALA A 642 -6.24 -36.01 9.09
N ARG A 643 -6.85 -35.54 10.18
CA ARG A 643 -8.29 -35.59 10.40
C ARG A 643 -8.89 -34.20 10.21
N VAL A 644 -9.97 -34.12 9.44
CA VAL A 644 -10.58 -32.85 9.02
C VAL A 644 -12.09 -32.90 9.18
N VAL A 645 -12.67 -31.93 9.90
CA VAL A 645 -14.12 -31.70 9.94
C VAL A 645 -14.51 -30.84 8.75
N LEU A 646 -15.30 -31.40 7.82
CA LEU A 646 -15.68 -30.77 6.56
C LEU A 646 -16.87 -29.82 6.73
N ALA A 647 -17.17 -29.01 5.71
CA ALA A 647 -18.34 -28.12 5.67
C ALA A 647 -19.67 -28.89 5.82
N SER A 648 -19.68 -30.16 5.41
CA SER A 648 -20.82 -31.07 5.62
C SER A 648 -21.05 -31.46 7.08
N GLY A 649 -20.09 -31.20 7.97
CA GLY A 649 -20.04 -31.69 9.35
C GLY A 649 -19.48 -33.10 9.51
N LYS A 650 -19.13 -33.78 8.40
CA LYS A 650 -18.47 -35.10 8.46
C LYS A 650 -16.99 -34.96 8.79
N VAL A 651 -16.47 -35.92 9.54
CA VAL A 651 -15.03 -36.07 9.76
C VAL A 651 -14.44 -36.95 8.66
N ALA A 652 -13.38 -36.48 8.01
CA ALA A 652 -12.66 -37.21 6.98
C ALA A 652 -11.20 -37.42 7.38
N VAL A 653 -10.64 -38.57 7.02
CA VAL A 653 -9.20 -38.84 7.12
C VAL A 653 -8.56 -38.59 5.76
N ALA A 654 -7.54 -37.74 5.71
CA ALA A 654 -6.84 -37.37 4.50
C ALA A 654 -5.38 -37.85 4.57
N ASN A 655 -5.00 -38.75 3.66
CA ASN A 655 -3.64 -39.28 3.53
C ASN A 655 -3.34 -39.71 2.08
N ALA A 656 -2.20 -40.36 1.85
CA ALA A 656 -1.80 -40.79 0.50
C ALA A 656 -2.72 -41.87 -0.13
N CYS A 657 -3.58 -42.51 0.65
CA CYS A 657 -4.50 -43.57 0.22
C CYS A 657 -5.98 -43.14 0.24
N GLU A 658 -6.37 -42.25 1.16
CA GLU A 658 -7.75 -41.83 1.40
C GLU A 658 -7.91 -40.31 1.27
N ASN A 659 -8.98 -39.84 0.64
CA ASN A 659 -9.26 -38.40 0.40
C ASN A 659 -8.01 -37.64 -0.12
N LYS A 660 -7.33 -38.22 -1.12
CA LYS A 660 -6.01 -37.76 -1.61
C LYS A 660 -5.99 -36.32 -2.12
N ASP A 661 -7.12 -35.86 -2.64
CA ASP A 661 -7.32 -34.50 -3.12
C ASP A 661 -7.43 -33.50 -1.97
N LEU A 662 -8.14 -33.85 -0.89
CA LEU A 662 -8.14 -33.09 0.36
C LEU A 662 -6.76 -33.08 1.00
N PHE A 663 -6.08 -34.23 1.03
CA PHE A 663 -4.71 -34.36 1.57
C PHE A 663 -3.72 -33.45 0.83
N TYR A 664 -3.84 -33.37 -0.50
CA TYR A 664 -3.09 -32.43 -1.32
C TYR A 664 -3.39 -30.97 -0.91
N ALA A 665 -4.67 -30.61 -0.80
CA ALA A 665 -5.07 -29.23 -0.53
C ALA A 665 -4.66 -28.72 0.86
N ILE A 666 -4.79 -29.53 1.91
CA ILE A 666 -4.38 -29.13 3.27
C ILE A 666 -2.85 -29.09 3.47
N ARG A 667 -2.07 -29.56 2.49
CA ARG A 667 -0.60 -29.52 2.51
C ARG A 667 -0.11 -28.41 1.58
N GLY A 668 -0.33 -27.16 1.95
CA GLY A 668 0.19 -25.99 1.22
C GLY A 668 -0.85 -25.16 0.47
N GLY A 669 -2.12 -25.58 0.42
CA GLY A 669 -3.23 -24.81 -0.17
C GLY A 669 -3.84 -23.75 0.74
N GLY A 670 -3.28 -23.55 1.94
CA GLY A 670 -3.74 -22.56 2.91
C GLY A 670 -4.78 -23.10 3.89
N GLY A 671 -4.72 -22.59 5.13
CA GLY A 671 -5.65 -22.96 6.19
C GLY A 671 -6.99 -22.23 6.10
N GLY A 672 -8.02 -22.80 6.73
CA GLY A 672 -9.31 -22.12 6.94
C GLY A 672 -10.28 -22.15 5.76
N THR A 673 -10.00 -22.90 4.69
CA THR A 673 -10.88 -22.96 3.51
C THR A 673 -11.40 -24.36 3.14
N TYR A 674 -10.68 -25.43 3.44
CA TYR A 674 -11.10 -26.81 3.06
C TYR A 674 -11.87 -27.55 4.16
N GLY A 675 -11.69 -27.14 5.42
CA GLY A 675 -12.22 -27.79 6.60
C GLY A 675 -11.43 -27.42 7.86
N VAL A 676 -11.88 -27.90 9.01
CA VAL A 676 -11.22 -27.71 10.30
C VAL A 676 -10.33 -28.91 10.59
N VAL A 677 -9.01 -28.73 10.51
CA VAL A 677 -8.02 -29.78 10.81
C VAL A 677 -7.90 -29.95 12.33
N THR A 678 -8.24 -31.13 12.82
CA THR A 678 -8.29 -31.46 14.26
C THR A 678 -7.09 -32.31 14.68
N GLU A 679 -6.53 -33.10 13.78
CA GLU A 679 -5.38 -33.96 14.05
C GLU A 679 -4.46 -34.00 12.83
N VAL A 680 -3.15 -34.02 13.07
CA VAL A 680 -2.15 -34.33 12.05
C VAL A 680 -1.17 -35.36 12.59
N THR A 681 -0.71 -36.26 11.72
CA THR A 681 0.47 -37.08 11.97
C THR A 681 1.59 -36.55 11.09
N VAL A 682 2.72 -36.21 11.70
CA VAL A 682 3.89 -35.62 11.04
C VAL A 682 5.13 -36.49 11.20
N LYS A 683 6.06 -36.40 10.25
CA LYS A 683 7.37 -37.05 10.32
C LYS A 683 8.21 -36.51 11.48
N THR A 684 9.03 -37.37 12.09
CA THR A 684 10.07 -36.98 13.05
C THR A 684 11.42 -37.56 12.62
N TYR A 685 12.50 -36.84 12.93
CA TYR A 685 13.86 -37.18 12.50
C TYR A 685 14.77 -37.33 13.70
N PRO A 686 15.82 -38.18 13.67
CA PRO A 686 16.82 -38.20 14.73
C PRO A 686 17.48 -36.83 14.91
N THR A 687 17.78 -36.45 16.16
CA THR A 687 18.61 -35.26 16.40
C THR A 687 20.06 -35.50 16.00
N ALA A 688 20.77 -34.41 15.68
CA ALA A 688 22.19 -34.44 15.35
C ALA A 688 22.87 -33.16 15.86
N GLN A 689 24.20 -33.21 16.02
CA GLN A 689 25.03 -32.03 16.25
C GLN A 689 24.75 -30.97 15.18
N ILE A 690 24.81 -29.70 15.55
CA ILE A 690 24.62 -28.60 14.62
C ILE A 690 25.70 -27.55 14.84
N SER A 691 26.37 -27.20 13.75
CA SER A 691 27.37 -26.13 13.73
C SER A 691 26.75 -24.85 13.20
N THR A 692 27.15 -23.73 13.78
CA THR A 692 26.64 -22.40 13.49
C THR A 692 27.78 -21.47 13.10
N ILE A 693 27.52 -20.57 12.15
CA ILE A 693 28.43 -19.49 11.77
C ILE A 693 27.63 -18.21 11.72
N ASP A 694 27.86 -17.32 12.69
CA ASP A 694 27.18 -16.04 12.79
C ASP A 694 27.98 -14.97 12.04
N LEU A 695 27.36 -14.38 11.02
CA LEU A 695 27.88 -13.25 10.26
C LEU A 695 27.21 -11.97 10.72
N VAL A 696 28.01 -10.96 11.05
CA VAL A 696 27.55 -9.59 11.31
C VAL A 696 28.31 -8.64 10.38
N VAL A 697 27.56 -7.79 9.67
CA VAL A 697 28.11 -6.65 8.91
C VAL A 697 27.44 -5.38 9.46
N GLY A 698 28.22 -4.53 10.13
CA GLY A 698 27.72 -3.32 10.80
C GLY A 698 28.34 -2.04 10.24
N SER A 699 27.57 -0.96 10.21
CA SER A 699 28.09 0.40 9.99
C SER A 699 27.18 1.46 10.60
N THR A 700 27.69 2.69 10.71
CA THR A 700 26.96 3.83 11.29
C THR A 700 26.92 5.00 10.32
N GLY A 701 25.74 5.62 10.20
CA GLY A 701 25.50 6.81 9.40
C GLY A 701 25.15 6.55 7.92
N GLU A 702 24.59 7.57 7.28
CA GLU A 702 24.11 7.52 5.88
C GLU A 702 25.26 7.32 4.87
N ALA A 703 26.44 7.88 5.14
CA ALA A 703 27.58 7.82 4.22
C ALA A 703 28.07 6.39 3.96
N ALA A 704 27.86 5.46 4.90
CA ALA A 704 28.27 4.07 4.79
C ALA A 704 27.22 3.19 4.07
N VAL A 705 26.00 3.66 3.87
CA VAL A 705 24.87 2.83 3.41
C VAL A 705 25.14 2.21 2.04
N SER A 706 25.66 2.98 1.09
CA SER A 706 25.97 2.46 -0.25
C SER A 706 26.94 1.27 -0.18
N LYS A 707 28.00 1.36 0.65
CA LYS A 707 28.99 0.29 0.85
C LYS A 707 28.43 -0.87 1.66
N PHE A 708 27.58 -0.58 2.65
CA PHE A 708 26.84 -1.61 3.38
C PHE A 708 25.99 -2.45 2.44
N LEU A 709 25.23 -1.82 1.55
CA LEU A 709 24.39 -2.51 0.57
C LEU A 709 25.22 -3.25 -0.50
N ASP A 710 26.42 -2.77 -0.85
CA ASP A 710 27.37 -3.54 -1.68
C ASP A 710 27.76 -4.86 -0.98
N ALA A 711 27.99 -4.81 0.34
CA ALA A 711 28.31 -5.99 1.14
C ALA A 711 27.10 -6.95 1.24
N VAL A 712 25.89 -6.42 1.50
CA VAL A 712 24.65 -7.22 1.54
C VAL A 712 24.38 -7.90 0.20
N ALA A 713 24.54 -7.17 -0.92
CA ALA A 713 24.40 -7.75 -2.27
C ALA A 713 25.40 -8.90 -2.51
N THR A 714 26.64 -8.73 -2.03
CA THR A 714 27.65 -9.80 -2.08
C THR A 714 27.21 -11.01 -1.27
N VAL A 715 26.72 -10.83 -0.04
CA VAL A 715 26.21 -11.93 0.77
C VAL A 715 25.08 -12.67 0.02
N TYR A 716 24.07 -11.94 -0.46
CA TYR A 716 22.94 -12.51 -1.21
C TYR A 716 23.41 -13.33 -2.43
N SER A 717 24.39 -12.82 -3.19
CA SER A 717 24.91 -13.52 -4.38
C SER A 717 25.64 -14.83 -4.07
N LEU A 718 26.16 -14.99 -2.85
CA LEU A 718 26.88 -16.17 -2.40
C LEU A 718 25.97 -17.20 -1.72
N LEU A 719 24.74 -16.84 -1.34
CA LEU A 719 23.79 -17.75 -0.69
C LEU A 719 23.50 -19.04 -1.48
N PRO A 720 23.38 -19.04 -2.83
CA PRO A 720 23.18 -20.28 -3.56
C PRO A 720 24.31 -21.29 -3.36
N GLU A 721 25.56 -20.81 -3.18
CA GLU A 721 26.70 -21.70 -2.91
C GLU A 721 26.62 -22.29 -1.51
N LEU A 722 26.36 -21.45 -0.51
CA LEU A 722 26.19 -21.90 0.86
C LEU A 722 25.04 -22.91 0.98
N SER A 723 23.92 -22.65 0.31
CA SER A 723 22.80 -23.58 0.24
C SER A 723 23.22 -24.93 -0.35
N ARG A 724 23.96 -24.92 -1.48
CA ARG A 724 24.50 -26.14 -2.12
C ARG A 724 25.43 -26.92 -1.20
N LEU A 725 26.19 -26.23 -0.35
CA LEU A 725 27.11 -26.84 0.62
C LEU A 725 26.43 -27.41 1.87
N GLY A 726 25.12 -27.21 2.06
CA GLY A 726 24.42 -27.72 3.24
C GLY A 726 23.87 -26.65 4.17
N PHE A 727 24.26 -25.39 4.01
CA PHE A 727 23.93 -24.36 4.98
C PHE A 727 22.48 -23.90 4.87
N ALA A 728 21.81 -23.83 6.02
CA ALA A 728 20.53 -23.14 6.21
C ALA A 728 20.75 -21.90 7.08
N GLY A 729 19.70 -21.16 7.43
CA GLY A 729 19.80 -20.16 8.49
C GLY A 729 18.72 -19.09 8.45
N TYR A 730 18.78 -18.24 9.47
CA TYR A 730 17.95 -17.06 9.60
C TYR A 730 18.85 -15.86 9.79
N GLY A 731 18.51 -14.77 9.11
CA GLY A 731 19.16 -13.49 9.28
C GLY A 731 18.15 -12.37 9.19
N ASN A 732 18.62 -11.17 9.49
CA ASN A 732 17.88 -9.95 9.36
C ASN A 732 18.83 -8.84 8.94
N TRP A 733 18.30 -7.84 8.24
CA TRP A 733 19.08 -6.64 8.00
C TRP A 733 18.22 -5.39 7.99
N VAL A 734 18.86 -4.27 8.27
CA VAL A 734 18.25 -2.94 8.30
C VAL A 734 19.29 -1.97 7.76
N ALA A 735 18.85 -1.03 6.94
CA ALA A 735 19.63 0.14 6.55
C ALA A 735 18.91 1.41 6.99
N ARG A 736 19.68 2.49 7.20
CA ARG A 736 19.19 3.84 7.50
C ARG A 736 18.32 3.91 8.76
N SER A 737 18.65 3.12 9.78
CA SER A 737 17.98 3.20 11.08
C SER A 737 18.24 4.56 11.73
N PRO A 738 17.21 5.29 12.20
CA PRO A 738 17.39 6.57 12.88
C PRO A 738 18.01 6.41 14.29
N ILE A 739 17.99 5.19 14.82
CA ILE A 739 18.56 4.82 16.12
C ILE A 739 19.46 3.59 15.98
N PRO A 740 20.41 3.37 16.90
CA PRO A 740 21.21 2.16 16.90
C PRO A 740 20.34 0.90 17.03
N ILE A 741 20.75 -0.17 16.34
CA ILE A 741 19.98 -1.42 16.26
C ILE A 741 20.42 -2.35 17.39
N GLY A 742 19.47 -2.81 18.21
CA GLY A 742 19.73 -3.68 19.34
C GLY A 742 20.68 -3.05 20.35
N ALA A 743 21.63 -3.83 20.86
CA ALA A 743 22.67 -3.36 21.79
C ALA A 743 23.95 -2.84 21.08
N THR A 744 23.87 -2.54 19.78
CA THR A 744 25.02 -2.11 18.97
C THR A 744 25.04 -0.58 18.80
N THR A 745 26.10 -0.06 18.17
CA THR A 745 26.18 1.34 17.72
C THR A 745 25.81 1.51 16.24
N TYR A 746 25.45 0.42 15.56
CA TYR A 746 25.19 0.42 14.13
C TYR A 746 23.80 0.93 13.80
N THR A 747 23.72 1.76 12.77
CA THR A 747 22.46 2.21 12.17
C THR A 747 22.17 1.48 10.86
N ASN A 748 23.15 0.72 10.35
CA ASN A 748 22.97 -0.26 9.28
C ASN A 748 23.57 -1.57 9.75
N LEU A 749 22.77 -2.63 9.79
CA LEU A 749 23.17 -3.91 10.34
C LEU A 749 22.63 -5.02 9.46
N TYR A 750 23.49 -5.94 9.10
CA TYR A 750 23.13 -7.26 8.59
C TYR A 750 23.63 -8.28 9.63
N GLY A 751 22.76 -9.19 10.03
CA GLY A 751 23.09 -10.31 10.92
C GLY A 751 22.49 -11.59 10.37
N GLN A 752 23.26 -12.67 10.26
CA GLN A 752 22.73 -13.98 9.87
C GLN A 752 23.45 -15.12 10.57
N SER A 753 22.67 -16.05 11.10
CA SER A 753 23.16 -17.30 11.68
C SER A 753 23.02 -18.42 10.67
N PHE A 754 24.14 -18.83 10.06
CA PHE A 754 24.20 -19.97 9.15
C PHE A 754 24.33 -21.26 9.94
N THR A 755 23.65 -22.32 9.53
CA THR A 755 23.57 -23.60 10.25
C THR A 755 23.92 -24.77 9.35
N LEU A 756 24.64 -25.75 9.90
CA LEU A 756 24.96 -27.00 9.21
C LEU A 756 24.70 -28.18 10.16
N LEU A 757 23.63 -28.91 9.89
CA LEU A 757 23.22 -30.08 10.66
C LEU A 757 24.12 -31.29 10.34
N GLY A 758 24.56 -31.99 11.37
CA GLY A 758 25.39 -33.20 11.28
C GLY A 758 26.89 -32.95 11.09
N ALA A 759 27.32 -31.70 10.91
CA ALA A 759 28.71 -31.34 10.71
C ALA A 759 29.38 -30.83 11.99
N THR A 760 30.67 -31.12 12.13
CA THR A 760 31.54 -30.54 13.16
C THR A 760 31.84 -29.07 12.88
N GLN A 761 32.26 -28.35 13.91
CA GLN A 761 32.62 -26.93 13.77
C GLN A 761 33.73 -26.71 12.75
N GLN A 762 34.73 -27.60 12.72
CA GLN A 762 35.87 -27.51 11.80
C GLN A 762 35.44 -27.73 10.34
N GLU A 763 34.54 -28.69 10.10
CA GLU A 763 33.98 -28.91 8.76
C GLU A 763 33.15 -27.70 8.31
N ALA A 764 32.31 -27.15 9.19
CA ALA A 764 31.53 -25.95 8.88
C ALA A 764 32.44 -24.75 8.54
N ILE A 765 33.47 -24.49 9.34
CA ILE A 765 34.46 -23.42 9.08
C ILE A 765 35.12 -23.64 7.70
N LYS A 766 35.60 -24.86 7.43
CA LYS A 766 36.26 -25.18 6.17
C LYS A 766 35.36 -24.95 4.96
N LEU A 767 34.08 -25.33 5.05
CA LEU A 767 33.11 -25.12 3.97
C LEU A 767 32.72 -23.65 3.79
N PHE A 768 32.73 -22.86 4.87
CA PHE A 768 32.37 -21.45 4.86
C PHE A 768 33.53 -20.52 4.47
N GLU A 769 34.77 -21.00 4.50
CA GLU A 769 35.96 -20.17 4.28
C GLU A 769 35.94 -19.37 2.96
N PRO A 770 35.54 -19.94 1.80
CA PRO A 770 35.46 -19.15 0.56
C PRO A 770 34.48 -17.97 0.67
N PHE A 771 33.35 -18.15 1.35
CA PHE A 771 32.41 -17.08 1.62
C PHE A 771 33.03 -16.02 2.55
N ARG A 772 33.74 -16.47 3.60
CA ARG A 772 34.41 -15.60 4.55
C ARG A 772 35.48 -14.74 3.89
N GLU A 773 36.28 -15.30 2.99
CA GLU A 773 37.32 -14.57 2.24
C GLU A 773 36.71 -13.44 1.40
N GLU A 774 35.58 -13.70 0.72
CA GLU A 774 34.87 -12.70 -0.07
C GLU A 774 34.31 -11.57 0.80
N ILE A 775 33.58 -11.90 1.87
CA ILE A 775 32.94 -10.86 2.70
C ILE A 775 33.95 -10.06 3.53
N SER A 776 35.08 -10.66 3.90
CA SER A 776 36.15 -9.98 4.63
C SER A 776 36.80 -8.84 3.84
N LYS A 777 36.62 -8.80 2.51
CA LYS A 777 37.10 -7.69 1.66
C LYS A 777 36.47 -6.35 2.04
N TYR A 778 35.29 -6.36 2.67
CA TYR A 778 34.59 -5.17 3.16
C TYR A 778 35.10 -4.67 4.52
N ASN A 779 35.82 -5.52 5.27
CA ASN A 779 36.38 -5.22 6.59
C ASN A 779 37.75 -4.50 6.49
N LYS A 780 37.82 -3.44 5.69
CA LYS A 780 39.05 -2.67 5.42
C LYS A 780 38.93 -1.24 5.91
N SER A 781 40.05 -0.66 6.35
CA SER A 781 40.13 0.75 6.73
C SER A 781 39.62 1.65 5.59
N GLY A 782 38.64 2.51 5.89
CA GLY A 782 38.06 3.47 4.94
C GLY A 782 36.70 3.09 4.34
N THR A 783 36.19 1.87 4.55
CA THR A 783 34.82 1.50 4.13
C THR A 783 33.75 1.91 5.15
N GLY A 784 34.13 2.10 6.43
CA GLY A 784 33.20 2.36 7.53
C GLY A 784 32.37 1.14 7.96
N LEU A 785 32.74 -0.05 7.48
CA LEU A 785 32.09 -1.32 7.80
C LEU A 785 32.93 -2.13 8.76
N GLU A 786 32.25 -2.84 9.66
CA GLU A 786 32.83 -3.87 10.51
C GLU A 786 32.19 -5.22 10.15
N VAL A 787 33.03 -6.22 9.86
CA VAL A 787 32.57 -7.57 9.53
C VAL A 787 33.09 -8.55 10.58
N THR A 788 32.18 -9.25 11.23
CA THR A 788 32.49 -10.29 12.22
C THR A 788 31.91 -11.62 11.79
N VAL A 789 32.71 -12.69 11.88
CA VAL A 789 32.31 -14.06 11.60
C VAL A 789 32.66 -14.92 12.81
N THR A 790 31.65 -15.48 13.48
CA THR A 790 31.82 -16.23 14.72
C THR A 790 31.30 -17.66 14.55
N PRO A 791 32.19 -18.68 14.52
CA PRO A 791 31.76 -20.06 14.51
C PRO A 791 31.41 -20.54 15.92
N SER A 792 30.38 -21.38 16.02
CA SER A 792 29.91 -22.02 17.25
C SER A 792 29.39 -23.43 16.94
N ALA A 793 29.20 -24.25 17.97
CA ALA A 793 28.66 -25.61 17.81
C ALA A 793 27.78 -25.98 18.99
N HIS A 794 26.72 -26.73 18.70
CA HIS A 794 25.76 -27.20 19.67
C HIS A 794 25.68 -28.72 19.65
N LYS A 795 25.54 -29.32 20.82
CA LYS A 795 25.50 -30.78 20.99
C LYS A 795 24.41 -31.47 20.16
N ASP A 796 23.27 -30.80 19.96
CA ASP A 796 22.11 -31.29 19.25
C ASP A 796 21.26 -30.12 18.71
N TYR A 797 20.28 -30.41 17.85
CA TYR A 797 19.39 -29.41 17.25
C TYR A 797 18.63 -28.57 18.29
N TRP A 798 18.17 -29.19 19.39
CA TRP A 798 17.39 -28.49 20.41
C TRP A 798 18.26 -27.57 21.26
N ALA A 799 19.52 -27.95 21.52
CA ALA A 799 20.50 -27.07 22.16
C ALA A 799 20.78 -25.81 21.32
N TYR A 800 20.73 -25.90 19.99
CA TYR A 800 20.74 -24.73 19.11
C TYR A 800 19.43 -23.95 19.21
N TYR A 801 18.28 -24.60 18.98
CA TYR A 801 16.98 -23.93 18.95
C TYR A 801 16.70 -23.14 20.24
N PHE A 802 16.94 -23.73 21.42
CA PHE A 802 16.72 -23.08 22.71
C PHE A 802 17.80 -22.07 23.10
N SER A 803 18.95 -22.05 22.42
CA SER A 803 19.97 -21.00 22.65
C SER A 803 19.63 -19.68 21.96
N ARG A 804 18.74 -19.72 20.96
CA ARG A 804 18.31 -18.55 20.20
C ARG A 804 17.49 -17.60 21.06
N ARG A 805 17.65 -16.30 20.81
CA ARG A 805 16.91 -15.22 21.49
C ARG A 805 15.77 -14.64 20.65
N ASP A 806 15.71 -14.99 19.37
CA ASP A 806 14.76 -14.49 18.38
C ASP A 806 13.57 -15.44 18.15
N ASN A 807 13.41 -16.46 19.00
CA ASN A 807 12.27 -17.38 18.96
C ASN A 807 11.05 -16.88 19.75
N ASP A 808 11.19 -15.87 20.60
CA ASP A 808 10.09 -15.24 21.35
C ASP A 808 10.09 -13.73 21.10
N VAL A 809 9.67 -13.35 19.89
CA VAL A 809 9.58 -11.96 19.47
C VAL A 809 8.29 -11.30 19.97
N PRO A 810 8.34 -10.03 20.44
CA PRO A 810 7.15 -9.30 20.83
C PRO A 810 6.10 -9.23 19.71
N VAL A 811 4.84 -9.51 20.06
CA VAL A 811 3.67 -9.37 19.17
C VAL A 811 2.78 -8.19 19.59
N GLY A 812 1.55 -8.12 19.10
CA GLY A 812 0.56 -7.10 19.48
C GLY A 812 0.71 -5.78 18.72
N GLY A 813 1.71 -5.69 17.84
CA GLY A 813 1.85 -4.65 16.81
C GLY A 813 1.72 -5.24 15.40
N VAL A 814 1.74 -4.39 14.39
CA VAL A 814 1.65 -4.80 12.98
C VAL A 814 2.59 -3.94 12.13
N SER A 815 3.09 -4.53 11.05
CA SER A 815 3.91 -3.88 10.03
C SER A 815 3.22 -3.96 8.67
N ALA A 816 3.60 -3.06 7.77
CA ALA A 816 3.27 -3.23 6.36
C ALA A 816 4.28 -4.26 5.80
N LEU A 817 3.82 -5.50 5.73
CA LEU A 817 4.62 -6.69 5.45
C LEU A 817 4.39 -7.18 4.03
N ALA A 818 5.45 -7.64 3.36
CA ALA A 818 5.37 -8.49 2.18
C ALA A 818 6.59 -9.41 2.11
N SER A 819 6.57 -10.35 1.17
CA SER A 819 7.69 -11.27 0.97
C SER A 819 7.87 -11.64 -0.49
N ARG A 820 9.04 -12.21 -0.82
CA ARG A 820 9.28 -12.86 -2.11
C ARG A 820 10.25 -14.02 -1.96
N LEU A 821 9.96 -15.10 -2.68
CA LEU A 821 10.88 -16.21 -2.87
C LEU A 821 11.89 -15.83 -3.96
N LEU A 822 13.19 -15.92 -3.69
CA LEU A 822 14.24 -15.60 -4.66
C LEU A 822 14.98 -16.86 -5.09
N ASP A 823 15.02 -17.11 -6.40
CA ASP A 823 15.72 -18.24 -7.01
C ASP A 823 17.21 -17.94 -7.26
N THR A 824 17.98 -18.94 -7.70
CA THR A 824 19.40 -18.75 -8.02
C THR A 824 19.62 -17.67 -9.09
N GLU A 825 18.72 -17.50 -10.07
CA GLU A 825 18.85 -16.51 -11.13
C GLU A 825 18.71 -15.08 -10.59
N ALA A 826 17.76 -14.85 -9.68
CA ALA A 826 17.60 -13.60 -8.95
C ALA A 826 18.87 -13.20 -8.16
N LEU A 827 19.59 -14.18 -7.60
CA LEU A 827 20.76 -13.92 -6.74
C LEU A 827 22.09 -13.87 -7.50
N ARG A 828 22.25 -14.63 -8.59
CA ARG A 828 23.52 -14.74 -9.35
C ARG A 828 23.48 -14.14 -10.75
N GLY A 829 22.31 -13.72 -11.24
CA GLY A 829 22.15 -13.16 -12.58
C GLY A 829 22.83 -11.81 -12.74
N SER A 830 22.07 -10.72 -12.62
CA SER A 830 22.62 -9.36 -12.67
C SER A 830 22.94 -8.87 -11.26
N GLN A 831 24.23 -8.72 -10.95
CA GLN A 831 24.66 -8.12 -9.68
C GLN A 831 24.13 -6.70 -9.51
N GLN A 832 23.99 -5.94 -10.62
CA GLN A 832 23.43 -4.60 -10.58
C GLN A 832 21.93 -4.64 -10.24
N ASP A 833 21.16 -5.56 -10.84
CA ASP A 833 19.72 -5.65 -10.60
C ASP A 833 19.44 -6.07 -9.15
N LEU A 834 20.21 -7.03 -8.61
CA LEU A 834 20.16 -7.41 -7.20
C LEU A 834 20.50 -6.21 -6.30
N ARG A 835 21.57 -5.48 -6.61
CA ARG A 835 22.01 -4.32 -5.83
C ARG A 835 20.99 -3.18 -5.88
N ASP A 836 20.37 -2.94 -7.03
CA ASP A 836 19.32 -1.93 -7.23
C ASP A 836 18.02 -2.32 -6.52
N ALA A 837 17.69 -3.62 -6.48
CA ALA A 837 16.58 -4.12 -5.71
C ALA A 837 16.78 -3.88 -4.21
N LEU A 838 17.96 -4.23 -3.69
CA LEU A 838 18.33 -3.96 -2.29
C LEU A 838 18.36 -2.46 -1.98
N GLU A 839 18.83 -1.61 -2.91
CA GLU A 839 18.75 -0.15 -2.76
C GLU A 839 17.29 0.32 -2.67
N THR A 840 16.45 -0.14 -3.59
CA THR A 840 15.04 0.26 -3.65
C THR A 840 14.32 -0.07 -2.36
N ILE A 841 14.51 -1.29 -1.82
CA ILE A 841 13.87 -1.61 -0.54
C ILE A 841 14.49 -0.81 0.60
N SER A 842 15.81 -0.65 0.65
CA SER A 842 16.46 0.12 1.72
C SER A 842 15.99 1.57 1.83
N GLY A 843 15.35 2.11 0.79
CA GLY A 843 14.52 3.32 0.82
C GLY A 843 15.21 4.58 1.38
N GLY A 844 14.40 5.52 1.89
CA GLY A 844 14.86 6.71 2.64
C GLY A 844 14.36 6.75 4.09
N SER A 845 13.84 5.63 4.59
CA SER A 845 13.32 5.40 5.95
C SER A 845 13.60 3.95 6.31
N PRO A 846 13.77 3.60 7.61
CA PRO A 846 14.18 2.25 7.99
C PRO A 846 13.16 1.21 7.53
N VAL A 847 13.67 0.17 6.87
CA VAL A 847 12.94 -1.05 6.53
C VAL A 847 13.57 -2.19 7.30
N PHE A 848 12.75 -3.00 7.96
CA PHE A 848 13.20 -4.17 8.70
C PHE A 848 13.07 -5.40 7.81
N HIS A 849 14.17 -6.11 7.58
CA HIS A 849 14.18 -7.30 6.77
C HIS A 849 14.37 -8.53 7.63
N THR A 850 13.57 -9.55 7.39
CA THR A 850 13.77 -10.91 7.89
C THR A 850 14.11 -11.80 6.69
N ILE A 851 15.31 -12.36 6.69
CA ILE A 851 15.79 -13.29 5.67
C ILE A 851 15.70 -14.71 6.20
N VAL A 852 14.98 -15.56 5.48
CA VAL A 852 14.91 -16.99 5.75
C VAL A 852 15.67 -17.75 4.66
N HIS A 853 16.87 -18.22 4.99
CA HIS A 853 17.70 -19.00 4.09
C HIS A 853 17.34 -20.49 4.19
N HIS A 854 16.68 -21.01 3.15
CA HIS A 854 16.08 -22.33 3.16
C HIS A 854 16.37 -23.18 1.91
N GLY A 855 17.30 -22.77 1.04
CA GLY A 855 17.36 -23.17 -0.37
C GLY A 855 17.13 -24.65 -0.71
N LEU A 856 15.87 -25.00 -0.96
CA LEU A 856 15.43 -26.38 -1.16
C LEU A 856 15.83 -26.91 -2.54
N GLU A 857 15.96 -26.04 -3.55
CA GLU A 857 16.36 -26.44 -4.90
C GLU A 857 17.74 -27.11 -4.96
N ALA A 858 18.59 -26.83 -3.98
CA ALA A 858 19.95 -27.34 -3.90
C ALA A 858 20.06 -28.64 -3.07
N ALA A 859 18.97 -29.12 -2.46
CA ALA A 859 18.94 -30.37 -1.70
C ALA A 859 18.47 -31.53 -2.60
N SER A 860 19.36 -32.46 -2.94
CA SER A 860 19.08 -33.58 -3.86
C SER A 860 17.89 -34.45 -3.45
N ASP A 861 17.64 -34.54 -2.15
CA ASP A 861 16.67 -35.45 -1.55
C ASP A 861 15.32 -34.76 -1.25
N VAL A 862 15.28 -33.42 -1.33
CA VAL A 862 14.08 -32.62 -1.07
C VAL A 862 13.53 -32.10 -2.39
N LYS A 863 12.56 -32.82 -2.93
CA LYS A 863 11.86 -32.45 -4.18
C LYS A 863 10.41 -32.12 -3.88
N ALA A 864 9.81 -31.32 -4.76
CA ALA A 864 8.38 -31.07 -4.75
C ALA A 864 7.60 -32.39 -4.69
N ASP A 865 6.86 -32.60 -3.61
CA ASP A 865 5.99 -33.76 -3.48
C ASP A 865 4.73 -33.49 -4.31
N PRO A 866 4.42 -34.30 -5.35
CA PRO A 866 3.23 -34.09 -6.18
C PRO A 866 1.90 -34.26 -5.41
N THR A 867 1.97 -34.77 -4.17
CA THR A 867 0.86 -34.86 -3.23
C THR A 867 0.79 -33.68 -2.25
N SER A 868 1.60 -32.65 -2.44
CA SER A 868 1.65 -31.41 -1.68
C SER A 868 1.29 -30.24 -2.61
N ALA A 869 0.49 -29.30 -2.12
CA ALA A 869 0.07 -28.10 -2.83
C ALA A 869 0.91 -26.85 -2.49
N VAL A 870 2.03 -27.02 -1.77
CA VAL A 870 3.00 -25.96 -1.50
C VAL A 870 3.32 -25.19 -2.79
N GLN A 871 3.35 -23.87 -2.70
CA GLN A 871 3.67 -22.98 -3.82
C GLN A 871 4.98 -23.44 -4.50
N PRO A 872 4.98 -23.76 -5.81
CA PRO A 872 6.12 -24.45 -6.44
C PRO A 872 7.46 -23.70 -6.41
N GLY A 873 7.41 -22.38 -6.30
CA GLY A 873 8.56 -21.50 -6.13
C GLY A 873 9.39 -21.81 -4.89
N TRP A 874 8.82 -22.41 -3.83
CA TRP A 874 9.58 -22.86 -2.65
C TRP A 874 10.67 -23.88 -3.00
N TYR A 875 10.42 -24.74 -3.99
CA TYR A 875 11.37 -25.75 -4.43
C TYR A 875 12.33 -25.23 -5.52
N ARG A 876 12.25 -23.93 -5.83
CA ARG A 876 13.14 -23.19 -6.74
C ARG A 876 13.87 -22.05 -6.04
N SER A 877 13.49 -21.71 -4.82
CA SER A 877 14.08 -20.59 -4.10
C SER A 877 15.29 -21.01 -3.29
N ILE A 878 16.21 -20.07 -3.13
CA ILE A 878 17.33 -20.12 -2.19
C ILE A 878 16.92 -19.44 -0.88
N ILE A 879 16.25 -18.29 -0.96
CA ILE A 879 15.79 -17.52 0.19
C ILE A 879 14.33 -17.10 0.06
N LEU A 880 13.71 -16.91 1.22
CA LEU A 880 12.49 -16.12 1.37
C LEU A 880 12.95 -14.82 2.02
N ASP A 881 12.77 -13.72 1.31
CA ASP A 881 13.05 -12.37 1.81
C ASP A 881 11.72 -11.76 2.25
N ILE A 882 11.59 -11.44 3.53
CA ILE A 882 10.41 -10.81 4.14
C ILE A 882 10.82 -9.40 4.52
N PHE A 883 10.07 -8.42 4.05
CA PHE A 883 10.36 -7.01 4.30
C PHE A 883 9.17 -6.36 4.98
N GLU A 884 9.47 -5.64 6.05
CA GLU A 884 8.52 -5.05 6.98
C GLU A 884 8.80 -3.55 7.09
N LEU A 885 7.79 -2.76 6.72
CA LEU A 885 7.80 -1.32 6.91
C LEU A 885 7.05 -0.97 8.20
N GLN A 886 7.65 -0.07 8.98
CA GLN A 886 7.05 0.39 10.21
C GLN A 886 5.71 1.10 9.94
N MET A 887 4.68 0.72 10.71
CA MET A 887 3.40 1.42 10.75
C MET A 887 3.28 2.30 11.99
N ASN A 888 2.51 3.38 11.86
CA ASN A 888 2.03 4.15 12.99
C ASN A 888 0.67 3.58 13.46
N GLY A 889 0.65 2.95 14.64
CA GLY A 889 -0.51 2.21 15.13
C GLY A 889 -0.87 1.01 14.23
N THR A 890 -2.14 0.61 14.26
CA THR A 890 -2.64 -0.58 13.52
C THR A 890 -3.49 -0.23 12.31
N GLN A 891 -3.77 1.05 12.07
CA GLN A 891 -4.76 1.50 11.08
C GLN A 891 -4.14 1.65 9.69
N VAL A 892 -4.69 0.97 8.68
CA VAL A 892 -4.28 1.09 7.28
C VAL A 892 -4.42 2.53 6.78
N GLN A 893 -5.52 3.20 7.15
CA GLN A 893 -5.80 4.57 6.71
C GLN A 893 -4.72 5.57 7.15
N SER A 894 -4.09 5.33 8.30
CA SER A 894 -2.99 6.15 8.80
C SER A 894 -1.64 5.85 8.14
N ASN A 895 -1.57 4.80 7.32
CA ASN A 895 -0.34 4.25 6.75
C ASN A 895 -0.42 4.03 5.22
N LEU A 896 -1.30 4.78 4.53
CA LEU A 896 -1.51 4.63 3.08
C LEU A 896 -0.23 4.83 2.26
N GLU A 897 0.62 5.78 2.64
CA GLU A 897 1.91 6.02 1.98
C GLU A 897 2.85 4.82 2.11
N THR A 898 2.88 4.19 3.30
CA THR A 898 3.70 3.01 3.57
C THR A 898 3.27 1.83 2.70
N PHE A 899 1.97 1.52 2.67
CA PHE A 899 1.45 0.45 1.81
C PHE A 899 1.60 0.78 0.32
N ALA A 900 1.45 2.05 -0.07
CA ALA A 900 1.67 2.47 -1.45
C ALA A 900 3.13 2.31 -1.87
N TYR A 901 4.09 2.60 -0.99
CA TYR A 901 5.52 2.36 -1.25
C TYR A 901 5.82 0.87 -1.39
N LEU A 902 5.30 0.05 -0.46
CA LEU A 902 5.42 -1.40 -0.52
C LEU A 902 4.93 -1.96 -1.86
N ARG A 903 3.70 -1.61 -2.25
CA ARG A 903 3.02 -2.19 -3.42
C ARG A 903 3.51 -1.63 -4.75
N ASN A 904 3.89 -0.35 -4.81
CA ASN A 904 4.21 0.30 -6.09
C ASN A 904 5.70 0.41 -6.36
N GLU A 905 6.56 0.34 -5.34
CA GLU A 905 8.01 0.49 -5.50
C GLU A 905 8.74 -0.81 -5.18
N ILE A 906 8.45 -1.43 -4.03
CA ILE A 906 9.18 -2.63 -3.58
C ILE A 906 8.75 -3.89 -4.33
N VAL A 907 7.46 -4.24 -4.25
CA VAL A 907 6.93 -5.51 -4.79
C VAL A 907 7.25 -5.67 -6.29
N PRO A 908 7.05 -4.66 -7.17
CA PRO A 908 7.32 -4.83 -8.60
C PRO A 908 8.80 -5.10 -8.92
N VAL A 909 9.72 -4.55 -8.12
CA VAL A 909 11.17 -4.75 -8.29
C VAL A 909 11.55 -6.19 -7.97
N TYR A 910 10.99 -6.76 -6.90
CA TYR A 910 11.22 -8.16 -6.52
C TYR A 910 10.47 -9.17 -7.41
N GLU A 911 9.29 -8.81 -7.91
CA GLU A 911 8.60 -9.56 -8.96
C GLU A 911 9.46 -9.64 -10.23
N LYS A 912 10.07 -8.53 -10.65
CA LYS A 912 10.98 -8.49 -11.79
C LYS A 912 12.27 -9.27 -11.54
N LEU A 913 12.83 -9.17 -10.32
CA LEU A 913 14.07 -9.85 -9.96
C LEU A 913 13.89 -11.39 -9.92
N SER A 914 12.74 -11.87 -9.44
CA SER A 914 12.40 -13.29 -9.38
C SER A 914 10.99 -13.55 -9.95
N PRO A 915 10.82 -13.57 -11.28
CA PRO A 915 9.51 -13.63 -11.93
C PRO A 915 8.89 -15.02 -11.96
N ARG A 916 9.67 -16.07 -11.72
CA ARG A 916 9.21 -17.48 -11.80
C ARG A 916 8.83 -18.09 -10.46
N THR A 917 8.95 -17.31 -9.39
CA THR A 917 8.64 -17.74 -8.03
C THR A 917 7.30 -17.12 -7.60
N GLY A 918 7.13 -16.88 -6.31
CA GLY A 918 5.94 -16.24 -5.77
C GLY A 918 6.20 -15.68 -4.38
N THR A 919 5.13 -15.59 -3.61
CA THR A 919 5.11 -14.96 -2.29
C THR A 919 4.63 -15.98 -1.28
N TYR A 920 5.15 -15.94 -0.05
CA TYR A 920 4.68 -16.85 0.98
C TYR A 920 3.37 -16.36 1.59
N MET A 921 2.28 -17.09 1.33
CA MET A 921 0.91 -16.68 1.72
C MET A 921 0.68 -16.38 3.20
N ASN A 922 1.50 -16.91 4.12
CA ASN A 922 1.33 -16.67 5.55
C ASN A 922 2.02 -15.39 6.02
N GLU A 923 2.97 -14.87 5.23
CA GLU A 923 3.77 -13.69 5.51
C GLU A 923 3.81 -12.85 4.21
N ALA A 924 2.63 -12.37 3.81
CA ALA A 924 2.43 -11.60 2.60
C ALA A 924 1.74 -10.26 2.90
N ASP A 925 1.65 -9.42 1.88
CA ASP A 925 0.81 -8.22 1.95
C ASP A 925 -0.67 -8.60 1.96
N TRP A 926 -1.37 -8.14 2.99
CA TRP A 926 -2.81 -8.34 3.16
C TRP A 926 -3.65 -7.79 1.99
N GLY A 927 -3.12 -6.86 1.20
CA GLY A 927 -3.77 -6.32 0.00
C GLY A 927 -3.12 -6.73 -1.31
N ASN A 928 -2.43 -7.88 -1.35
CA ASN A 928 -1.84 -8.41 -2.58
C ASN A 928 -2.93 -8.70 -3.63
N VAL A 929 -2.92 -7.96 -4.73
CA VAL A 929 -3.88 -8.11 -5.84
C VAL A 929 -3.60 -9.33 -6.73
N ASN A 930 -2.34 -9.79 -6.77
CA ASN A 930 -1.87 -10.93 -7.56
C ASN A 930 -1.87 -12.26 -6.78
N TRP A 931 -2.49 -12.29 -5.60
CA TRP A 931 -2.43 -13.37 -4.61
C TRP A 931 -2.67 -14.77 -5.17
N LYS A 932 -3.57 -14.95 -6.15
CA LYS A 932 -3.85 -16.27 -6.75
C LYS A 932 -2.58 -16.90 -7.34
N ASN A 933 -1.84 -16.11 -8.13
CA ASN A 933 -0.59 -16.56 -8.73
C ASN A 933 0.53 -16.58 -7.70
N ASP A 934 0.63 -15.55 -6.88
CA ASP A 934 1.70 -15.40 -5.90
C ASP A 934 1.69 -16.50 -4.85
N PHE A 935 0.52 -16.86 -4.32
CA PHE A 935 0.37 -17.80 -3.20
C PHE A 935 0.23 -19.25 -3.66
N PHE A 936 -0.36 -19.49 -4.83
CA PHE A 936 -0.69 -20.85 -5.29
C PHE A 936 -0.05 -21.20 -6.64
N GLY A 937 0.22 -20.21 -7.49
CA GLY A 937 0.80 -20.40 -8.82
C GLY A 937 0.03 -21.43 -9.64
N SER A 938 0.75 -22.38 -10.23
CA SER A 938 0.14 -23.46 -11.03
C SER A 938 -0.82 -24.38 -10.25
N ASN A 939 -0.83 -24.33 -8.92
CA ASN A 939 -1.69 -25.18 -8.09
C ASN A 939 -3.12 -24.63 -7.96
N TRP A 940 -3.36 -23.35 -8.31
CA TRP A 940 -4.64 -22.66 -8.11
C TRP A 940 -5.85 -23.42 -8.64
N GLU A 941 -5.77 -23.91 -9.88
CA GLU A 941 -6.91 -24.54 -10.55
C GLU A 941 -7.33 -25.84 -9.84
N ARG A 942 -6.35 -26.72 -9.56
CA ARG A 942 -6.60 -27.96 -8.82
C ARG A 942 -7.12 -27.67 -7.41
N LEU A 943 -6.55 -26.68 -6.72
CA LEU A 943 -6.99 -26.28 -5.39
C LEU A 943 -8.43 -25.76 -5.39
N SER A 944 -8.83 -25.02 -6.42
CA SER A 944 -10.19 -24.49 -6.60
C SER A 944 -11.20 -25.61 -6.82
N GLN A 945 -10.84 -26.64 -7.59
CA GLN A 945 -11.67 -27.84 -7.77
C GLN A 945 -11.87 -28.59 -6.45
N VAL A 946 -10.82 -28.74 -5.63
CA VAL A 946 -10.93 -29.36 -4.30
C VAL A 946 -11.82 -28.51 -3.38
N LYS A 947 -11.68 -27.19 -3.41
CA LYS A 947 -12.54 -26.27 -2.64
C LYS A 947 -14.01 -26.46 -3.02
N ALA A 948 -14.32 -26.46 -4.31
CA ALA A 948 -15.69 -26.65 -4.81
C ALA A 948 -16.28 -28.01 -4.40
N LYS A 949 -15.45 -29.06 -4.33
CA LYS A 949 -15.88 -30.40 -3.91
C LYS A 949 -16.22 -30.48 -2.42
N TYR A 950 -15.37 -29.94 -1.54
CA TYR A 950 -15.52 -30.11 -0.08
C TYR A 950 -16.30 -28.99 0.60
N ASP A 951 -16.44 -27.82 -0.05
CA ASP A 951 -17.22 -26.69 0.44
C ASP A 951 -17.93 -25.92 -0.69
N PRO A 952 -18.92 -26.55 -1.37
CA PRO A 952 -19.67 -25.93 -2.47
C PRO A 952 -20.51 -24.73 -2.03
N GLU A 953 -20.94 -24.71 -0.76
CA GLU A 953 -21.79 -23.66 -0.19
C GLU A 953 -20.98 -22.45 0.30
N GLY A 954 -19.64 -22.51 0.28
CA GLY A 954 -18.77 -21.45 0.78
C GLY A 954 -19.06 -21.15 2.25
N VAL A 955 -19.03 -22.20 3.07
CA VAL A 955 -19.13 -22.14 4.52
C VAL A 955 -17.85 -21.56 5.11
N PHE A 956 -16.71 -21.98 4.57
CA PHE A 956 -15.40 -21.52 4.98
C PHE A 956 -14.93 -20.41 4.06
N TYR A 957 -14.77 -19.22 4.62
CA TYR A 957 -14.22 -18.06 3.93
C TYR A 957 -13.10 -17.45 4.77
N CYS A 958 -12.01 -17.11 4.10
CA CYS A 958 -11.00 -16.20 4.62
C CYS A 958 -10.45 -15.35 3.46
N PRO A 959 -10.02 -14.11 3.71
CA PRO A 959 -9.39 -13.27 2.71
C PRO A 959 -8.21 -13.98 2.02
N HIS A 960 -8.14 -13.88 0.69
CA HIS A 960 -7.07 -14.46 -0.15
C HIS A 960 -6.89 -15.98 -0.02
N CYS A 961 -7.88 -16.68 0.53
CA CYS A 961 -7.92 -18.14 0.55
C CYS A 961 -8.52 -18.67 -0.76
N VAL A 962 -8.25 -19.93 -1.08
CA VAL A 962 -8.86 -20.55 -2.27
C VAL A 962 -10.38 -20.51 -2.18
N GLY A 963 -11.03 -19.99 -3.22
CA GLY A 963 -12.47 -19.74 -3.30
C GLY A 963 -12.95 -18.42 -2.68
N SER A 964 -12.06 -17.58 -2.14
CA SER A 964 -12.44 -16.27 -1.58
C SER A 964 -12.84 -15.25 -2.65
N ASP A 965 -12.41 -15.44 -3.89
CA ASP A 965 -12.77 -14.62 -5.06
C ASP A 965 -14.23 -14.73 -5.48
N GLY A 966 -14.94 -15.77 -4.99
CA GLY A 966 -16.40 -15.85 -5.10
C GLY A 966 -17.16 -14.98 -4.08
N TRP A 967 -16.45 -14.22 -3.24
CA TRP A 967 -17.02 -13.43 -2.16
C TRP A 967 -16.47 -11.99 -2.15
N ILE A 968 -17.29 -11.05 -1.70
CA ILE A 968 -16.92 -9.66 -1.44
C ILE A 968 -17.33 -9.27 -0.03
N GLU A 969 -16.41 -8.67 0.71
CA GLU A 969 -16.64 -8.15 2.06
C GLU A 969 -16.98 -6.66 1.98
N GLY A 970 -18.16 -6.26 2.46
CA GLY A 970 -18.63 -4.88 2.46
C GLY A 970 -19.18 -4.43 3.81
N LYS A 971 -19.64 -3.18 3.90
CA LYS A 971 -20.18 -2.59 5.16
C LYS A 971 -21.35 -3.37 5.77
N ARG A 972 -22.08 -4.16 4.97
CA ARG A 972 -23.25 -4.94 5.39
C ARG A 972 -22.96 -6.45 5.57
N GLY A 973 -21.69 -6.86 5.54
CA GLY A 973 -21.28 -8.25 5.69
C GLY A 973 -20.63 -8.84 4.43
N LEU A 974 -20.56 -10.18 4.41
CA LEU A 974 -19.88 -10.97 3.39
C LEU A 974 -20.89 -11.48 2.35
N CYS A 975 -20.74 -11.14 1.08
CA CYS A 975 -21.70 -11.46 0.01
C CYS A 975 -21.07 -12.24 -1.13
N ARG A 976 -21.83 -13.10 -1.81
CA ARG A 976 -21.36 -13.76 -3.03
C ARG A 976 -21.23 -12.75 -4.18
N VAL A 977 -20.16 -12.88 -4.96
CA VAL A 977 -20.01 -12.17 -6.24
C VAL A 977 -20.99 -12.81 -7.23
N GLY A 978 -21.86 -11.98 -7.82
CA GLY A 978 -22.95 -12.39 -8.71
C GLY A 978 -22.56 -12.48 -10.16
#